data_AF-A0A6A7Z011-F1
#
_entry.id   AF-A0A6A7Z011-F1
#
_cell.length_a   1.000
_cell.length_b   1.000
_cell.length_c   1.000
_cell.angle_alpha   90.00
_cell.angle_beta   90.00
_cell.angle_gamma   90.00
#
_symmetry.space_group_name_H-M   'P 1'
#
loop_
_entity.id
_entity.type
_entity.pdbx_description
1 polymer ?
#
loop_
_entity_poly.entity_id
_entity_poly.type
_entity_poly.pdbx_seq_one_letter_code
_entity_poly.pdbx_strand_id
1 'polypeptide(L)'
;MPPTSPLPRITLSVPGLPHELNVLKFDGHEAISQPYRFVIDVVSRQHDLTPESFLHQPAFLAFDDQKNGIFGHIQQFAVRDSSADLSHYQLILAPRLQSLSLRVNQRIFQNLSVEQIISQVLKEHHLQLTLDVLFELGPPGYAPREYCTQYNEDDLHFIRRLCEEEGWHFHFRHCPTGCVLVFGDTQMNFGKLARPLPFVPANGMAGHQPSIKRWWERQQIHTRRTTQRDYDFERPHVTLESDFFSGQPGTVDGHAHLEDYTYAAHALPERQLQRQVQRTLERLQVGARVVDGSSDEPCLLSGHVLSLEGHRRYSPKELWLLTHIHHEGYQPQVLQEQAGSDLAWASADFQGYRNTFEAMPAEVAFRPQLEHPKTLVATGQTAVVTGPPGEEIHCDEFGRVKVRFHWDRSGIDTDQSSCWLRTVSNWAGNQYGSQTLPRVGMEVMILFLEGDCDRPVLNGALHNKTHTVPYELPTHKTRSVFKTLSSPGGGGSNELRIEDRKGAEHIYVHAERDLLAQVKHDHRLEVGHEQRSQIHGNCYSQLNAEEHHHVTGERKVQLLSNDHLTVAGNSFNSTGQVFAVMAGQKVHLHAGAEVVIDAGASLTLKAGGQHIVISDDGIFSSALILPGGSAVTGAAPVPALPGLAGETPQATAARLLEWMETQGVGISDAPQPPQTPSPVCKDCLQRASEQVQAVVAR
;
A
#
# COMPACT_ATOMS: atom_id res chain seq x y z
N MET A 1 -58.72 -40.60 -33.89
CA MET A 1 -57.67 -39.58 -33.74
C MET A 1 -57.69 -39.11 -32.30
N PRO A 2 -56.61 -39.26 -31.51
CA PRO A 2 -56.54 -38.58 -30.24
C PRO A 2 -56.39 -37.07 -30.51
N PRO A 3 -56.98 -36.20 -29.69
CA PRO A 3 -56.82 -34.76 -29.82
C PRO A 3 -55.36 -34.42 -29.50
N THR A 4 -54.61 -33.97 -30.51
CA THR A 4 -53.31 -33.34 -30.30
C THR A 4 -53.54 -32.00 -29.62
N SER A 5 -53.28 -31.90 -28.32
CA SER A 5 -53.16 -30.60 -27.66
C SER A 5 -52.17 -29.72 -28.43
N PRO A 6 -52.44 -28.43 -28.62
CA PRO A 6 -51.50 -27.54 -29.30
C PRO A 6 -50.19 -27.50 -28.49
N LEU A 7 -49.07 -27.73 -29.16
CA LEU A 7 -47.75 -27.54 -28.57
C LEU A 7 -47.62 -26.08 -28.09
N PRO A 8 -46.95 -25.82 -26.96
CA PRO A 8 -46.78 -24.46 -26.44
C PRO A 8 -46.12 -23.57 -27.48
N ARG A 9 -46.71 -22.38 -27.71
CA ARG A 9 -46.25 -21.46 -28.74
C ARG A 9 -45.06 -20.64 -28.23
N ILE A 10 -43.94 -20.74 -28.93
CA ILE A 10 -42.75 -19.92 -28.66
C ILE A 10 -42.92 -18.59 -29.41
N THR A 11 -42.76 -17.48 -28.70
CA THR A 11 -42.94 -16.13 -29.28
C THR A 11 -41.84 -15.17 -28.84
N LEU A 12 -41.52 -14.21 -29.70
CA LEU A 12 -40.60 -13.12 -29.42
C LEU A 12 -41.36 -11.81 -29.51
N SER A 13 -41.34 -11.02 -28.43
CA SER A 13 -41.89 -9.68 -28.40
C SER A 13 -40.75 -8.66 -28.36
N VAL A 14 -40.75 -7.68 -29.27
CA VAL A 14 -39.77 -6.57 -29.28
C VAL A 14 -40.54 -5.25 -29.12
N PRO A 15 -40.75 -4.78 -27.88
CA PRO A 15 -41.49 -3.54 -27.63
C PRO A 15 -40.83 -2.36 -28.36
N GLY A 16 -41.59 -1.67 -29.20
CA GLY A 16 -41.12 -0.51 -29.96
C GLY A 16 -41.00 -0.73 -31.47
N LEU A 17 -41.10 -1.99 -31.94
CA LEU A 17 -41.07 -2.32 -33.36
C LEU A 17 -42.37 -3.04 -33.79
N PRO A 18 -43.06 -2.59 -34.85
CA PRO A 18 -44.31 -3.21 -35.32
C PRO A 18 -44.08 -4.48 -36.15
N HIS A 19 -42.88 -5.04 -36.12
CA HIS A 19 -42.45 -6.13 -36.99
C HIS A 19 -42.90 -7.49 -36.43
N GLU A 20 -43.56 -8.30 -37.26
CA GLU A 20 -43.89 -9.68 -36.91
C GLU A 20 -42.64 -10.56 -37.12
N LEU A 21 -41.97 -10.88 -36.01
CA LEU A 21 -40.88 -11.86 -35.96
C LEU A 21 -41.41 -13.18 -35.40
N ASN A 22 -41.42 -14.22 -36.22
CA ASN A 22 -41.83 -15.56 -35.79
C ASN A 22 -40.59 -16.39 -35.42
N VAL A 23 -40.56 -16.95 -34.21
CA VAL A 23 -39.43 -17.76 -33.74
C VAL A 23 -39.45 -19.12 -34.43
N LEU A 24 -38.36 -19.45 -35.13
CA LEU A 24 -38.12 -20.74 -35.75
C LEU A 24 -37.37 -21.67 -34.80
N LYS A 25 -36.25 -21.19 -34.26
CA LYS A 25 -35.39 -21.93 -33.35
C LYS A 25 -34.76 -20.98 -32.34
N PHE A 26 -34.49 -21.45 -31.13
CA PHE A 26 -33.52 -20.79 -30.27
C PHE A 26 -32.66 -21.79 -29.52
N ASP A 27 -31.48 -21.32 -29.14
CA ASP A 27 -30.51 -21.99 -28.29
C ASP A 27 -30.01 -20.96 -27.27
N GLY A 28 -30.16 -21.25 -25.98
CA GLY A 28 -29.85 -20.27 -24.95
C GLY A 28 -29.31 -20.86 -23.68
N HIS A 29 -28.36 -20.14 -23.08
CA HIS A 29 -27.72 -20.52 -21.83
C HIS A 29 -27.95 -19.44 -20.77
N GLU A 30 -28.22 -19.88 -19.55
CA GLU A 30 -28.20 -19.04 -18.36
C GLU A 30 -27.53 -19.78 -17.20
N ALA A 31 -26.91 -19.02 -16.30
CA ALA A 31 -26.29 -19.57 -15.12
C ALA A 31 -26.20 -18.51 -14.01
N ILE A 32 -26.15 -18.97 -12.76
CA ILE A 32 -25.84 -18.10 -11.64
C ILE A 32 -24.42 -17.53 -11.84
N SER A 33 -24.29 -16.23 -11.60
CA SER A 33 -23.08 -15.44 -11.77
C SER A 33 -22.55 -15.34 -13.20
N GLN A 34 -23.38 -15.61 -14.21
CA GLN A 34 -23.05 -15.39 -15.62
C GLN A 34 -24.18 -14.64 -16.34
N PRO A 35 -23.87 -13.71 -17.26
CA PRO A 35 -24.87 -13.15 -18.16
C PRO A 35 -25.46 -14.24 -19.06
N TYR A 36 -26.79 -14.35 -19.08
CA TYR A 36 -27.45 -15.24 -20.03
C TYR A 36 -27.26 -14.79 -21.47
N ARG A 37 -27.33 -15.74 -22.41
CA ARG A 37 -27.19 -15.47 -23.84
C ARG A 37 -28.05 -16.44 -24.65
N PHE A 38 -28.95 -15.89 -25.47
CA PHE A 38 -29.86 -16.64 -26.33
C PHE A 38 -29.61 -16.28 -27.79
N VAL A 39 -29.33 -17.27 -28.62
CA VAL A 39 -29.30 -17.17 -30.08
C VAL A 39 -30.67 -17.56 -30.60
N ILE A 40 -31.34 -16.65 -31.29
CA ILE A 40 -32.72 -16.81 -31.74
C ILE A 40 -32.76 -16.64 -33.24
N ASP A 41 -33.18 -17.70 -33.93
CA ASP A 41 -33.47 -17.69 -35.36
C ASP A 41 -34.96 -17.35 -35.55
N VAL A 42 -35.22 -16.27 -36.27
CA VAL A 42 -36.57 -15.78 -36.55
C VAL A 42 -36.81 -15.67 -38.05
N VAL A 43 -38.07 -15.79 -38.45
CA VAL A 43 -38.51 -15.56 -39.82
C VAL A 43 -39.53 -14.43 -39.86
N SER A 44 -39.46 -13.61 -40.92
CA SER A 44 -40.42 -12.54 -41.17
C SER A 44 -40.80 -12.48 -42.65
N ARG A 45 -42.01 -11.99 -42.92
CA ARG A 45 -42.46 -11.62 -44.28
C ARG A 45 -41.91 -10.27 -44.73
N GLN A 46 -41.27 -9.53 -43.83
CA GLN A 46 -40.58 -8.27 -44.14
C GLN A 46 -39.13 -8.59 -44.50
N HIS A 47 -38.72 -8.17 -45.70
CA HIS A 47 -37.38 -8.43 -46.27
C HIS A 47 -36.40 -7.26 -46.06
N ASP A 48 -36.88 -6.11 -45.60
CA ASP A 48 -36.15 -4.85 -45.49
C ASP A 48 -35.85 -4.45 -44.03
N LEU A 49 -35.85 -5.43 -43.12
CA LEU A 49 -35.52 -5.18 -41.70
C LEU A 49 -34.07 -4.68 -41.58
N THR A 50 -33.91 -3.48 -41.03
CA THR A 50 -32.60 -2.84 -40.88
C THR A 50 -31.96 -3.29 -39.56
N PRO A 51 -30.81 -3.98 -39.54
CA PRO A 51 -30.21 -4.50 -38.31
C PRO A 51 -29.99 -3.46 -37.21
N GLU A 52 -29.61 -2.25 -37.60
CA GLU A 52 -29.34 -1.14 -36.68
C GLU A 52 -30.56 -0.75 -35.83
N SER A 53 -31.79 -0.86 -36.35
CA SER A 53 -32.99 -0.49 -35.60
C SER A 53 -33.32 -1.46 -34.47
N PHE A 54 -32.77 -2.68 -34.52
CA PHE A 54 -32.99 -3.71 -33.51
C PHE A 54 -31.95 -3.66 -32.39
N LEU A 55 -30.77 -3.10 -32.61
CA LEU A 55 -29.71 -3.06 -31.59
C LEU A 55 -30.19 -2.30 -30.34
N HIS A 56 -29.86 -2.84 -29.17
CA HIS A 56 -30.24 -2.35 -27.85
C HIS A 56 -31.74 -2.35 -27.53
N GLN A 57 -32.61 -2.76 -28.47
CA GLN A 57 -34.04 -2.84 -28.20
C GLN A 57 -34.32 -3.93 -27.15
N PRO A 58 -35.21 -3.66 -26.19
CA PRO A 58 -35.67 -4.70 -25.26
C PRO A 58 -36.45 -5.76 -26.02
N ALA A 59 -36.34 -7.01 -25.59
CA ALA A 59 -37.15 -8.09 -26.13
C ALA A 59 -37.44 -9.18 -25.07
N PHE A 60 -38.57 -9.84 -25.22
CA PHE A 60 -39.00 -10.95 -24.37
C PHE A 60 -39.23 -12.20 -25.23
N LEU A 61 -38.43 -13.23 -24.97
CA LEU A 61 -38.60 -14.56 -25.55
C LEU A 61 -39.46 -15.40 -24.60
N ALA A 62 -40.70 -15.68 -24.99
CA ALA A 62 -41.60 -16.56 -24.25
C ALA A 62 -41.44 -18.02 -24.74
N PHE A 63 -41.22 -18.93 -23.81
CA PHE A 63 -41.11 -20.37 -24.04
C PHE A 63 -42.48 -21.04 -24.16
N ASP A 64 -43.53 -20.43 -23.59
CA ASP A 64 -44.90 -20.93 -23.61
C ASP A 64 -45.96 -19.81 -23.62
N ASP A 65 -47.23 -20.21 -23.71
CA ASP A 65 -48.37 -19.29 -23.69
C ASP A 65 -48.62 -18.65 -22.31
N GLN A 66 -48.00 -19.18 -21.24
CA GLN A 66 -48.07 -18.60 -19.89
C GLN A 66 -47.05 -17.47 -19.68
N LYS A 67 -46.27 -17.14 -20.73
CA LYS A 67 -45.21 -16.13 -20.70
C LYS A 67 -44.09 -16.46 -19.72
N ASN A 68 -43.80 -17.74 -19.51
CA ASN A 68 -42.52 -18.15 -18.95
C ASN A 68 -41.44 -17.89 -20.00
N GLY A 69 -40.33 -17.24 -19.65
CA GLY A 69 -39.36 -16.80 -20.64
C GLY A 69 -38.28 -15.88 -20.13
N ILE A 70 -37.48 -15.39 -21.06
CA ILE A 70 -36.31 -14.54 -20.80
C ILE A 70 -36.52 -13.17 -21.43
N PHE A 71 -36.42 -12.15 -20.59
CA PHE A 71 -36.30 -10.75 -21.00
C PHE A 71 -34.84 -10.40 -21.19
N GLY A 72 -34.48 -9.68 -22.25
CA GLY A 72 -33.14 -9.12 -22.45
C GLY A 72 -33.13 -7.97 -23.46
N HIS A 73 -31.95 -7.62 -23.95
CA HIS A 73 -31.74 -6.65 -25.02
C HIS A 73 -31.04 -7.30 -26.21
N ILE A 74 -31.40 -6.87 -27.41
CA ILE A 74 -30.79 -7.37 -28.64
C ILE A 74 -29.38 -6.79 -28.76
N GLN A 75 -28.36 -7.64 -28.62
CA GLN A 75 -26.94 -7.29 -28.72
C GLN A 75 -26.40 -7.40 -30.16
N GLN A 76 -27.01 -8.29 -30.95
CA GLN A 76 -26.64 -8.52 -32.33
C GLN A 76 -27.90 -8.84 -33.13
N PHE A 77 -27.96 -8.36 -34.36
CA PHE A 77 -28.98 -8.71 -35.34
C PHE A 77 -28.29 -8.98 -36.68
N ALA A 78 -28.57 -10.13 -37.29
CA ALA A 78 -27.96 -10.58 -38.53
C ALA A 78 -29.06 -10.97 -39.54
N VAL A 79 -28.91 -10.50 -40.78
CA VAL A 79 -29.71 -10.95 -41.92
C VAL A 79 -29.11 -12.26 -42.44
N ARG A 80 -29.94 -13.30 -42.57
CA ARG A 80 -29.57 -14.60 -43.15
C ARG A 80 -30.17 -14.72 -44.55
N ASP A 81 -30.36 -15.92 -45.03
CA ASP A 81 -30.92 -16.16 -46.36
C ASP A 81 -32.38 -15.68 -46.45
N SER A 82 -32.75 -15.19 -47.62
CA SER A 82 -34.12 -14.75 -47.93
C SER A 82 -34.68 -15.58 -49.06
N SER A 83 -35.89 -16.12 -48.85
CA SER A 83 -36.72 -16.71 -49.90
C SER A 83 -37.72 -15.67 -50.42
N ALA A 84 -38.47 -16.03 -51.48
CA ALA A 84 -39.49 -15.14 -52.05
C ALA A 84 -40.57 -14.72 -51.02
N ASP A 85 -40.93 -15.61 -50.09
CA ASP A 85 -42.03 -15.39 -49.15
C ASP A 85 -41.57 -15.04 -47.73
N LEU A 86 -40.39 -15.51 -47.32
CA LEU A 86 -39.86 -15.37 -45.96
C LEU A 86 -38.37 -15.02 -45.97
N SER A 87 -37.99 -14.06 -45.12
CA SER A 87 -36.60 -13.75 -44.79
C SER A 87 -36.20 -14.32 -43.44
N HIS A 88 -35.01 -14.92 -43.37
CA HIS A 88 -34.44 -15.43 -42.13
C HIS A 88 -33.55 -14.37 -41.48
N TYR A 89 -33.66 -14.26 -40.17
CA TYR A 89 -32.82 -13.40 -39.34
C TYR A 89 -32.34 -14.16 -38.12
N GLN A 90 -31.21 -13.74 -37.58
CA GLN A 90 -30.70 -14.24 -36.30
C GLN A 90 -30.43 -13.08 -35.38
N LEU A 91 -30.84 -13.20 -34.12
CA LEU A 91 -30.57 -12.20 -33.10
C LEU A 91 -29.99 -12.83 -31.84
N ILE A 92 -29.17 -12.05 -31.13
CA ILE A 92 -28.62 -12.43 -29.83
C ILE A 92 -29.32 -11.59 -28.76
N LEU A 93 -30.01 -12.28 -27.85
CA LEU A 93 -30.66 -11.69 -26.69
C LEU A 93 -29.78 -11.93 -25.44
N ALA A 94 -29.42 -10.85 -24.74
CA ALA A 94 -28.57 -10.89 -23.55
C ALA A 94 -28.91 -9.74 -22.58
N PRO A 95 -28.52 -9.79 -21.30
CA PRO A 95 -28.82 -8.73 -20.35
C PRO A 95 -28.06 -7.45 -20.70
N ARG A 96 -28.56 -6.31 -20.24
CA ARG A 96 -27.81 -5.03 -20.29
C ARG A 96 -26.43 -5.14 -19.63
N LEU A 97 -26.31 -5.99 -18.60
CA LEU A 97 -25.04 -6.27 -17.94
C LEU A 97 -23.94 -6.71 -18.93
N GLN A 98 -24.29 -7.37 -20.04
CA GLN A 98 -23.33 -7.83 -21.03
C GLN A 98 -22.57 -6.68 -21.71
N SER A 99 -23.18 -5.51 -21.90
CA SER A 99 -22.52 -4.39 -22.60
C SER A 99 -21.36 -3.78 -21.79
N LEU A 100 -21.28 -4.06 -20.49
CA LEU A 100 -20.16 -3.63 -19.65
C LEU A 100 -18.83 -4.26 -20.08
N SER A 101 -18.86 -5.39 -20.80
CA SER A 101 -17.67 -5.99 -21.41
C SER A 101 -17.03 -5.16 -22.52
N LEU A 102 -17.71 -4.12 -23.01
CA LEU A 102 -17.23 -3.25 -24.07
C LEU A 102 -16.45 -2.02 -23.56
N ARG A 103 -16.38 -1.80 -22.24
CA ARG A 103 -15.66 -0.66 -21.64
C ARG A 103 -14.55 -1.13 -20.72
N VAL A 104 -13.30 -0.92 -21.15
CA VAL A 104 -12.07 -1.17 -20.37
C VAL A 104 -11.60 0.10 -19.67
N ASN A 105 -11.17 -0.01 -18.42
CA ASN A 105 -10.76 1.14 -17.63
C ASN A 105 -9.55 0.89 -16.70
N GLN A 106 -8.96 1.99 -16.23
CA GLN A 106 -7.94 2.05 -15.19
C GLN A 106 -8.32 3.16 -14.21
N ARG A 107 -8.72 2.80 -12.98
CA ARG A 107 -9.22 3.75 -11.98
C ARG A 107 -9.13 3.19 -10.56
N ILE A 108 -9.23 4.11 -9.61
CA ILE A 108 -9.09 3.85 -8.17
C ILE A 108 -10.42 4.15 -7.48
N PHE A 109 -10.81 3.28 -6.55
CA PHE A 109 -11.90 3.45 -5.60
C PHE A 109 -11.31 3.42 -4.18
N GLN A 110 -11.67 4.39 -3.35
CA GLN A 110 -11.11 4.53 -2.00
C GLN A 110 -12.21 4.66 -0.97
N ASN A 111 -12.06 3.96 0.16
CA ASN A 111 -12.99 4.00 1.28
C ASN A 111 -14.45 3.70 0.88
N LEU A 112 -14.63 2.77 -0.08
CA LEU A 112 -15.94 2.32 -0.56
C LEU A 112 -16.12 0.82 -0.32
N SER A 113 -17.32 0.40 0.06
CA SER A 113 -17.66 -1.02 0.08
C SER A 113 -17.80 -1.57 -1.34
N VAL A 114 -17.67 -2.89 -1.51
CA VAL A 114 -17.86 -3.54 -2.82
C VAL A 114 -19.24 -3.24 -3.41
N GLU A 115 -20.27 -3.13 -2.56
CA GLU A 115 -21.62 -2.74 -2.99
C GLU A 115 -21.63 -1.34 -3.60
N GLN A 116 -20.96 -0.38 -2.96
CA GLN A 116 -20.86 1.00 -3.43
C GLN A 116 -20.06 1.08 -4.73
N ILE A 117 -18.98 0.32 -4.85
CA ILE A 117 -18.15 0.24 -6.05
C ILE A 117 -18.98 -0.31 -7.22
N ILE A 118 -19.58 -1.49 -7.07
CA ILE A 118 -20.42 -2.11 -8.11
C ILE A 118 -21.59 -1.18 -8.48
N SER A 119 -22.24 -0.57 -7.49
CA SER A 119 -23.31 0.40 -7.71
C SER A 119 -22.88 1.61 -8.54
N GLN A 120 -21.68 2.14 -8.28
CA GLN A 120 -21.14 3.26 -9.06
C GLN A 120 -20.90 2.85 -10.51
N VAL A 121 -20.27 1.70 -10.74
CA VAL A 121 -20.00 1.17 -12.09
C VAL A 121 -21.31 0.95 -12.85
N LEU A 122 -22.32 0.34 -12.24
CA LEU A 122 -23.62 0.08 -12.87
C LEU A 122 -24.37 1.38 -13.22
N LYS A 123 -24.34 2.39 -12.35
CA LYS A 123 -24.96 3.70 -12.60
C LYS A 123 -24.35 4.42 -13.81
N GLU A 124 -23.04 4.30 -14.01
CA GLU A 124 -22.35 4.87 -15.17
C GLU A 124 -22.82 4.24 -16.50
N HIS A 125 -23.39 3.03 -16.45
CA HIS A 125 -24.03 2.33 -17.58
C HIS A 125 -25.55 2.48 -17.61
N HIS A 126 -26.08 3.45 -16.86
CA HIS A 126 -27.50 3.78 -16.77
C HIS A 126 -28.38 2.61 -16.26
N LEU A 127 -27.84 1.72 -15.43
CA LEU A 127 -28.61 0.74 -14.68
C LEU A 127 -29.04 1.38 -13.36
N GLN A 128 -30.35 1.55 -13.19
CA GLN A 128 -30.91 2.23 -12.03
C GLN A 128 -31.01 1.25 -10.86
N LEU A 129 -30.43 1.63 -9.72
CA LEU A 129 -30.63 0.88 -8.48
C LEU A 129 -32.11 0.82 -8.13
N THR A 130 -32.53 -0.27 -7.48
CA THR A 130 -33.90 -0.62 -7.06
C THR A 130 -34.90 -0.91 -8.18
N LEU A 131 -34.66 -0.45 -9.41
CA LEU A 131 -35.46 -0.80 -10.59
C LEU A 131 -34.81 -1.91 -11.42
N ASP A 132 -33.56 -1.72 -11.83
CA ASP A 132 -32.82 -2.67 -12.67
C ASP A 132 -31.92 -3.59 -11.83
N VAL A 133 -31.55 -3.17 -10.62
CA VAL A 133 -30.55 -3.84 -9.76
C VAL A 133 -31.01 -3.90 -8.31
N LEU A 134 -30.88 -5.07 -7.67
CA LEU A 134 -31.13 -5.30 -6.26
C LEU A 134 -29.93 -5.93 -5.57
N PHE A 135 -29.63 -5.47 -4.35
CA PHE A 135 -28.66 -6.09 -3.45
C PHE A 135 -29.42 -6.72 -2.29
N GLU A 136 -29.47 -8.05 -2.29
CA GLU A 136 -30.05 -8.86 -1.22
C GLU A 136 -28.91 -9.51 -0.43
N LEU A 137 -28.18 -8.67 0.31
CA LEU A 137 -27.00 -9.06 1.08
C LEU A 137 -27.36 -9.22 2.57
N GLY A 138 -26.79 -10.23 3.24
CA GLY A 138 -27.02 -10.48 4.66
C GLY A 138 -26.35 -9.44 5.59
N PRO A 139 -26.89 -9.21 6.80
CA PRO A 139 -26.28 -8.33 7.80
C PRO A 139 -25.13 -9.03 8.58
N PRO A 140 -24.18 -8.26 9.15
CA PRO A 140 -23.97 -6.82 8.97
C PRO A 140 -23.37 -6.50 7.59
N GLY A 141 -23.52 -5.25 7.16
CA GLY A 141 -22.97 -4.77 5.89
C GLY A 141 -21.46 -4.97 5.76
N TYR A 142 -20.97 -5.00 4.52
CA TYR A 142 -19.56 -5.20 4.20
C TYR A 142 -18.74 -3.96 4.51
N ALA A 143 -17.57 -4.14 5.13
CA ALA A 143 -16.68 -3.04 5.43
C ALA A 143 -16.17 -2.37 4.14
N PRO A 144 -15.97 -1.05 4.15
CA PRO A 144 -15.31 -0.37 3.05
C PRO A 144 -13.89 -0.90 2.83
N ARG A 145 -13.49 -1.03 1.56
CA ARG A 145 -12.09 -1.25 1.19
C ARG A 145 -11.37 0.10 1.23
N GLU A 146 -10.22 0.16 1.91
CA GLU A 146 -9.40 1.38 1.94
C GLU A 146 -9.00 1.77 0.50
N TYR A 147 -8.58 0.78 -0.28
CA TYR A 147 -8.06 0.96 -1.64
C TYR A 147 -8.45 -0.23 -2.52
N CYS A 148 -9.07 0.06 -3.68
CA CYS A 148 -9.49 -0.94 -4.65
C CYS A 148 -9.30 -0.38 -6.06
N THR A 149 -8.60 -1.12 -6.93
CA THR A 149 -8.29 -0.70 -8.29
C THR A 149 -9.04 -1.56 -9.30
N GLN A 150 -9.58 -0.89 -10.33
CA GLN A 150 -9.91 -1.52 -11.61
C GLN A 150 -8.72 -1.25 -12.52
N TYR A 151 -7.96 -2.28 -12.89
CA TYR A 151 -6.71 -2.10 -13.64
C TYR A 151 -6.69 -2.97 -14.90
N ASN A 152 -6.82 -2.32 -16.06
CA ASN A 152 -6.74 -2.96 -17.38
C ASN A 152 -7.70 -4.16 -17.53
N GLU A 153 -8.93 -3.96 -17.05
CA GLU A 153 -10.01 -4.94 -17.13
C GLU A 153 -11.30 -4.21 -17.51
N ASP A 154 -12.21 -4.90 -18.21
CA ASP A 154 -13.52 -4.35 -18.51
C ASP A 154 -14.41 -4.28 -17.26
N ASP A 155 -15.45 -3.45 -17.30
CA ASP A 155 -16.31 -3.26 -16.14
C ASP A 155 -17.09 -4.52 -15.74
N LEU A 156 -17.38 -5.40 -16.69
CA LEU A 156 -18.08 -6.64 -16.40
C LEU A 156 -17.15 -7.63 -15.69
N HIS A 157 -15.92 -7.78 -16.19
CA HIS A 157 -14.86 -8.54 -15.53
C HIS A 157 -14.60 -8.00 -14.13
N PHE A 158 -14.50 -6.69 -13.96
CA PHE A 158 -14.29 -6.05 -12.66
C PHE A 158 -15.40 -6.39 -11.65
N ILE A 159 -16.68 -6.25 -12.05
CA ILE A 159 -17.82 -6.59 -11.18
C ILE A 159 -17.80 -8.07 -10.80
N ARG A 160 -17.58 -8.97 -11.79
CA ARG A 160 -17.54 -10.41 -11.53
C ARG A 160 -16.40 -10.78 -10.60
N ARG A 161 -15.19 -10.25 -10.82
CA ARG A 161 -14.04 -10.41 -9.94
C ARG A 161 -14.35 -9.98 -8.51
N LEU A 162 -14.97 -8.81 -8.31
CA LEU A 162 -15.35 -8.34 -6.97
C LEU A 162 -16.40 -9.25 -6.32
N CYS A 163 -17.39 -9.72 -7.08
CA CYS A 163 -18.34 -10.72 -6.60
C CYS A 163 -17.65 -12.03 -6.23
N GLU A 164 -16.68 -12.47 -7.02
CA GLU A 164 -15.89 -13.68 -6.77
C GLU A 164 -15.06 -13.58 -5.50
N GLU A 165 -14.34 -12.48 -5.31
CA GLU A 165 -13.54 -12.18 -4.12
C GLU A 165 -14.40 -12.17 -2.86
N GLU A 166 -15.55 -11.50 -2.89
CA GLU A 166 -16.49 -11.45 -1.77
C GLU A 166 -17.31 -12.73 -1.62
N GLY A 167 -17.38 -13.60 -2.63
CA GLY A 167 -18.27 -14.76 -2.66
C GLY A 167 -19.75 -14.39 -2.83
N TRP A 168 -20.05 -13.28 -3.50
CA TRP A 168 -21.39 -12.89 -3.92
C TRP A 168 -21.76 -13.60 -5.21
N HIS A 169 -22.98 -14.08 -5.29
CA HIS A 169 -23.55 -14.52 -6.54
C HIS A 169 -24.43 -13.42 -7.14
N PHE A 170 -24.71 -13.51 -8.43
CA PHE A 170 -25.79 -12.75 -9.03
C PHE A 170 -26.66 -13.62 -9.93
N HIS A 171 -27.93 -13.25 -10.08
CA HIS A 171 -28.87 -13.93 -10.98
C HIS A 171 -29.88 -12.92 -11.53
N PHE A 172 -30.72 -13.37 -12.46
CA PHE A 172 -31.67 -12.51 -13.14
C PHE A 172 -33.10 -12.94 -12.81
N ARG A 173 -33.96 -11.97 -12.46
CA ARG A 173 -35.40 -12.17 -12.32
C ARG A 173 -36.11 -11.55 -13.50
N HIS A 174 -36.77 -12.39 -14.30
CA HIS A 174 -37.41 -11.99 -15.54
C HIS A 174 -38.90 -11.74 -15.36
N CYS A 175 -39.41 -10.72 -16.05
CA CYS A 175 -40.82 -10.54 -16.32
C CYS A 175 -41.02 -10.10 -17.78
N PRO A 176 -42.24 -10.20 -18.34
CA PRO A 176 -42.48 -9.81 -19.73
C PRO A 176 -42.12 -8.37 -20.09
N THR A 177 -42.00 -7.49 -19.08
CA THR A 177 -41.72 -6.06 -19.25
C THR A 177 -40.32 -5.64 -18.82
N GLY A 178 -39.50 -6.54 -18.26
CA GLY A 178 -38.20 -6.17 -17.71
C GLY A 178 -37.41 -7.33 -17.08
N CYS A 179 -36.19 -7.02 -16.66
CA CYS A 179 -35.30 -7.95 -15.99
C CYS A 179 -34.58 -7.23 -14.85
N VAL A 180 -34.55 -7.84 -13.68
CA VAL A 180 -33.83 -7.31 -12.50
C VAL A 180 -32.60 -8.16 -12.25
N LEU A 181 -31.43 -7.53 -12.17
CA LEU A 181 -30.17 -8.13 -11.73
C LEU A 181 -30.14 -8.16 -10.20
N VAL A 182 -29.99 -9.33 -9.61
CA VAL A 182 -30.00 -9.51 -8.15
C VAL A 182 -28.65 -10.03 -7.70
N PHE A 183 -27.96 -9.26 -6.85
CA PHE A 183 -26.77 -9.70 -6.13
C PHE A 183 -27.16 -10.26 -4.77
N GLY A 184 -26.56 -11.39 -4.38
CA GLY A 184 -26.84 -12.05 -3.11
C GLY A 184 -25.63 -12.78 -2.54
N ASP A 185 -25.66 -13.04 -1.24
CA ASP A 185 -24.58 -13.75 -0.52
C ASP A 185 -25.11 -14.91 0.34
N THR A 186 -26.40 -15.23 0.23
CA THR A 186 -27.09 -16.27 1.01
C THR A 186 -28.08 -17.04 0.16
N GLN A 187 -28.28 -18.32 0.49
CA GLN A 187 -29.23 -19.20 -0.20
C GLN A 187 -30.69 -18.80 0.02
N MET A 188 -30.98 -18.05 1.08
CA MET A 188 -32.35 -17.67 1.47
C MET A 188 -33.04 -16.74 0.46
N ASN A 189 -32.26 -16.10 -0.39
CA ASN A 189 -32.72 -15.06 -1.33
C ASN A 189 -33.06 -15.63 -2.73
N PHE A 190 -32.82 -16.93 -2.96
CA PHE A 190 -33.22 -17.57 -4.19
C PHE A 190 -34.74 -17.83 -4.22
N GLY A 191 -35.35 -17.57 -5.38
CA GLY A 191 -36.79 -17.75 -5.57
C GLY A 191 -37.16 -19.23 -5.58
N LYS A 192 -38.17 -19.64 -4.81
CA LYS A 192 -38.70 -21.01 -4.87
C LYS A 192 -39.73 -21.13 -5.99
N LEU A 193 -39.61 -22.16 -6.83
CA LEU A 193 -40.65 -22.47 -7.82
C LEU A 193 -42.00 -22.77 -7.12
N ALA A 194 -43.10 -22.30 -7.73
CA ALA A 194 -44.42 -22.26 -7.09
C ALA A 194 -44.97 -23.65 -6.71
N ARG A 195 -44.58 -24.70 -7.43
CA ARG A 195 -45.02 -26.08 -7.19
C ARG A 195 -43.85 -27.07 -7.28
N PRO A 196 -43.92 -28.21 -6.57
CA PRO A 196 -43.08 -29.36 -6.87
C PRO A 196 -43.23 -29.80 -8.33
N LEU A 197 -42.13 -30.20 -8.96
CA LEU A 197 -42.11 -30.61 -10.35
C LEU A 197 -42.19 -32.14 -10.47
N PRO A 198 -43.11 -32.68 -11.29
CA PRO A 198 -43.26 -34.11 -11.45
C PRO A 198 -42.06 -34.70 -12.18
N PHE A 199 -41.52 -35.80 -11.67
CA PHE A 199 -40.52 -36.62 -12.35
C PHE A 199 -41.20 -37.75 -13.12
N VAL A 200 -41.16 -37.68 -14.46
CA VAL A 200 -41.75 -38.66 -15.36
C VAL A 200 -40.67 -39.16 -16.32
N PRO A 201 -40.06 -40.34 -16.05
CA PRO A 201 -39.04 -40.91 -16.92
C PRO A 201 -39.56 -41.05 -18.35
N ALA A 202 -38.71 -40.78 -19.34
CA ALA A 202 -39.06 -40.97 -20.75
C ALA A 202 -39.16 -42.47 -21.08
N ASN A 203 -40.28 -43.11 -20.74
CA ASN A 203 -40.58 -44.52 -20.97
C ASN A 203 -41.65 -44.73 -22.07
N GLY A 204 -41.78 -43.76 -22.99
CA GLY A 204 -42.65 -43.85 -24.17
C GLY A 204 -44.13 -43.47 -23.95
N MET A 205 -44.57 -43.26 -22.70
CA MET A 205 -45.86 -42.65 -22.41
C MET A 205 -45.68 -41.16 -22.12
N ALA A 206 -45.89 -40.31 -23.13
CA ALA A 206 -45.83 -38.86 -22.98
C ALA A 206 -46.93 -38.40 -22.01
N GLY A 207 -46.55 -38.05 -20.78
CA GLY A 207 -47.43 -37.32 -19.86
C GLY A 207 -47.83 -35.99 -20.49
N HIS A 208 -49.10 -35.61 -20.36
CA HIS A 208 -49.65 -34.37 -20.93
C HIS A 208 -49.22 -33.09 -20.19
N GLN A 209 -48.40 -33.20 -19.13
CA GLN A 209 -47.93 -32.08 -18.32
C GLN A 209 -46.40 -31.94 -18.40
N PRO A 210 -45.87 -30.71 -18.39
CA PRO A 210 -44.44 -30.46 -18.26
C PRO A 210 -43.85 -31.14 -17.01
N SER A 211 -42.67 -31.73 -17.15
CA SER A 211 -42.07 -32.64 -16.16
C SER A 211 -40.57 -32.82 -16.37
N ILE A 212 -39.88 -33.23 -15.31
CA ILE A 212 -38.47 -33.63 -15.37
C ILE A 212 -38.39 -35.06 -15.90
N LYS A 213 -37.58 -35.27 -16.95
CA LYS A 213 -37.46 -36.55 -17.66
C LYS A 213 -36.22 -37.36 -17.26
N ARG A 214 -35.12 -36.68 -16.96
CA ARG A 214 -33.85 -37.28 -16.50
C ARG A 214 -33.36 -36.55 -15.27
N TRP A 215 -32.76 -37.32 -14.36
CA TRP A 215 -32.18 -36.85 -13.12
C TRP A 215 -31.02 -37.77 -12.75
N TRP A 216 -29.80 -37.25 -12.80
CA TRP A 216 -28.57 -38.00 -12.56
C TRP A 216 -27.70 -37.22 -11.58
N GLU A 217 -27.40 -37.83 -10.43
CA GLU A 217 -26.57 -37.21 -9.39
C GLU A 217 -25.12 -37.67 -9.52
N ARG A 218 -24.19 -36.71 -9.46
CA ARG A 218 -22.75 -36.92 -9.34
C ARG A 218 -22.26 -36.43 -7.99
N GLN A 219 -21.33 -37.18 -7.43
CA GLN A 219 -20.57 -36.77 -6.26
C GLN A 219 -19.08 -36.89 -6.55
N GLN A 220 -18.29 -35.95 -6.04
CA GLN A 220 -16.83 -35.92 -6.23
C GLN A 220 -16.11 -35.56 -4.94
N ILE A 221 -14.84 -35.98 -4.86
CA ILE A 221 -13.94 -35.60 -3.77
C ILE A 221 -13.70 -34.09 -3.85
N HIS A 222 -13.64 -33.42 -2.69
CA HIS A 222 -13.47 -31.98 -2.59
C HIS A 222 -12.51 -31.62 -1.45
N THR A 223 -12.01 -30.40 -1.47
CA THR A 223 -11.23 -29.80 -0.38
C THR A 223 -12.06 -29.79 0.91
N ARG A 224 -11.43 -30.17 2.03
CA ARG A 224 -12.08 -30.24 3.35
C ARG A 224 -11.60 -29.16 4.31
N ARG A 225 -10.44 -28.56 4.04
CA ARG A 225 -9.87 -27.47 4.83
C ARG A 225 -9.37 -26.35 3.94
N THR A 226 -9.59 -25.13 4.35
CA THR A 226 -8.96 -23.94 3.76
C THR A 226 -8.23 -23.18 4.84
N THR A 227 -7.03 -22.72 4.55
CA THR A 227 -6.22 -21.90 5.46
C THR A 227 -5.70 -20.70 4.70
N GLN A 228 -5.84 -19.51 5.29
CA GLN A 228 -5.29 -18.28 4.73
C GLN A 228 -4.37 -17.59 5.72
N ARG A 229 -3.27 -17.04 5.19
CA ARG A 229 -2.32 -16.23 5.94
C ARG A 229 -2.04 -14.90 5.25
N ASP A 230 -1.63 -13.92 6.05
CA ASP A 230 -1.03 -12.69 5.55
C ASP A 230 -0.08 -12.03 6.57
N TYR A 231 0.47 -10.89 6.19
CA TYR A 231 1.31 -10.03 7.01
C TYR A 231 0.71 -8.62 7.11
N ASP A 232 0.59 -8.14 8.34
CA ASP A 232 0.22 -6.77 8.66
C ASP A 232 1.42 -6.07 9.30
N PHE A 233 1.88 -5.00 8.65
CA PHE A 233 3.06 -4.27 9.12
C PHE A 233 2.78 -3.42 10.36
N GLU A 234 1.51 -3.10 10.65
CA GLU A 234 1.10 -2.41 11.88
C GLU A 234 1.08 -3.38 13.07
N ARG A 235 0.95 -4.70 12.80
CA ARG A 235 0.95 -5.78 13.81
C ARG A 235 1.94 -6.90 13.43
N PRO A 236 3.25 -6.61 13.30
CA PRO A 236 4.22 -7.51 12.68
C PRO A 236 4.52 -8.80 13.46
N HIS A 237 4.17 -8.85 14.75
CA HIS A 237 4.35 -10.02 15.61
C HIS A 237 3.11 -10.94 15.65
N VAL A 238 1.99 -10.50 15.09
CA VAL A 238 0.76 -11.28 15.04
C VAL A 238 0.79 -12.14 13.79
N THR A 239 0.75 -13.46 13.96
CA THR A 239 0.49 -14.38 12.85
C THR A 239 -0.97 -14.21 12.44
N LEU A 240 -1.21 -13.49 11.33
CA LEU A 240 -2.52 -13.40 10.73
C LEU A 240 -2.80 -14.71 9.98
N GLU A 241 -3.52 -15.60 10.64
CA GLU A 241 -3.94 -16.90 10.12
C GLU A 241 -5.38 -17.17 10.51
N SER A 242 -6.14 -17.76 9.59
CA SER A 242 -7.43 -18.36 9.89
C SER A 242 -7.62 -19.60 9.05
N ASP A 243 -8.25 -20.61 9.63
CA ASP A 243 -8.62 -21.85 8.95
C ASP A 243 -10.10 -22.20 9.15
N PHE A 244 -10.64 -22.98 8.21
CA PHE A 244 -12.00 -23.52 8.29
C PHE A 244 -12.02 -24.96 7.78
N PHE A 245 -12.71 -25.85 8.51
CA PHE A 245 -12.78 -27.28 8.23
C PHE A 245 -14.23 -27.76 8.23
N SER A 246 -14.65 -28.51 7.21
CA SER A 246 -16.04 -28.97 7.08
C SER A 246 -16.38 -30.29 7.79
N GLY A 247 -15.42 -30.92 8.48
CA GLY A 247 -15.63 -32.17 9.23
C GLY A 247 -15.81 -31.96 10.74
N GLN A 248 -16.04 -33.04 11.48
CA GLN A 248 -16.09 -32.94 12.95
C GLN A 248 -14.68 -32.68 13.53
N PRO A 249 -14.52 -31.75 14.48
CA PRO A 249 -13.25 -31.53 15.15
C PRO A 249 -12.73 -32.82 15.78
N GLY A 250 -11.51 -33.24 15.45
CA GLY A 250 -10.87 -34.42 16.04
C GLY A 250 -11.14 -35.77 15.35
N THR A 251 -11.93 -35.83 14.27
CA THR A 251 -11.99 -37.04 13.43
C THR A 251 -10.77 -37.10 12.53
N VAL A 252 -9.84 -38.02 12.82
CA VAL A 252 -8.74 -38.39 11.91
C VAL A 252 -9.31 -39.26 10.79
N ASP A 253 -10.21 -38.69 9.99
CA ASP A 253 -10.51 -39.23 8.68
C ASP A 253 -9.26 -38.99 7.83
N GLY A 254 -8.72 -40.02 7.18
CA GLY A 254 -7.53 -39.94 6.32
C GLY A 254 -7.62 -38.95 5.13
N HIS A 255 -8.72 -38.20 5.05
CA HIS A 255 -9.02 -37.15 4.08
C HIS A 255 -8.90 -35.72 4.66
N ALA A 256 -8.53 -35.56 5.95
CA ALA A 256 -8.26 -34.26 6.56
C ALA A 256 -7.05 -33.52 5.95
N HIS A 257 -6.25 -34.21 5.11
CA HIS A 257 -5.09 -33.67 4.41
C HIS A 257 -5.42 -32.93 3.09
N LEU A 258 -6.70 -32.91 2.65
CA LEU A 258 -7.11 -32.17 1.46
C LEU A 258 -7.33 -30.69 1.81
N GLU A 259 -6.23 -29.97 1.93
CA GLU A 259 -6.15 -28.56 2.31
C GLU A 259 -5.84 -27.67 1.10
N ASP A 260 -6.53 -26.54 1.04
CA ASP A 260 -6.18 -25.40 0.19
C ASP A 260 -5.57 -24.30 1.06
N TYR A 261 -4.33 -23.91 0.77
CA TYR A 261 -3.58 -22.91 1.53
C TYR A 261 -3.21 -21.73 0.63
N THR A 262 -3.53 -20.51 1.08
CA THR A 262 -3.19 -19.27 0.37
C THR A 262 -2.48 -18.26 1.28
N TYR A 263 -1.46 -17.60 0.74
CA TYR A 263 -0.78 -16.47 1.38
C TYR A 263 -1.05 -15.20 0.56
N ALA A 264 -1.72 -14.20 1.16
CA ALA A 264 -2.04 -12.84 0.66
C ALA A 264 -3.49 -12.40 0.99
N ALA A 265 -3.94 -12.55 2.24
CA ALA A 265 -5.29 -12.18 2.66
C ALA A 265 -5.53 -10.67 2.91
N HIS A 266 -4.86 -9.77 2.18
CA HIS A 266 -4.91 -8.31 2.29
C HIS A 266 -4.95 -7.71 3.72
N ALA A 267 -4.22 -8.31 4.67
CA ALA A 267 -4.18 -7.91 6.08
C ALA A 267 -5.58 -7.69 6.69
N LEU A 268 -6.57 -8.46 6.24
CA LEU A 268 -7.97 -8.24 6.62
C LEU A 268 -8.19 -8.39 8.13
N PRO A 269 -9.15 -7.65 8.71
CA PRO A 269 -9.57 -7.86 10.09
C PRO A 269 -10.00 -9.30 10.33
N GLU A 270 -9.73 -9.84 11.52
CA GLU A 270 -9.90 -11.26 11.86
C GLU A 270 -11.29 -11.83 11.49
N ARG A 271 -12.37 -11.10 11.79
CA ARG A 271 -13.74 -11.51 11.42
C ARG A 271 -13.96 -11.61 9.91
N GLN A 272 -13.33 -10.72 9.14
CA GLN A 272 -13.43 -10.73 7.67
C GLN A 272 -12.60 -11.88 7.10
N LEU A 273 -11.41 -12.12 7.65
CA LEU A 273 -10.54 -13.24 7.28
C LEU A 273 -11.25 -14.59 7.53
N GLN A 274 -11.83 -14.79 8.72
CA GLN A 274 -12.63 -15.99 9.04
C GLN A 274 -13.75 -16.24 8.02
N ARG A 275 -14.50 -15.18 7.68
CA ARG A 275 -15.56 -15.24 6.67
C ARG A 275 -15.02 -15.59 5.29
N GLN A 276 -13.89 -15.02 4.88
CA GLN A 276 -13.28 -15.29 3.58
C GLN A 276 -12.78 -16.74 3.47
N VAL A 277 -12.17 -17.26 4.53
CA VAL A 277 -11.73 -18.66 4.59
C VAL A 277 -12.93 -19.61 4.50
N GLN A 278 -13.99 -19.37 5.28
CA GLN A 278 -15.24 -20.13 5.18
C GLN A 278 -15.81 -20.11 3.75
N ARG A 279 -15.90 -18.93 3.12
CA ARG A 279 -16.42 -18.79 1.75
C ARG A 279 -15.56 -19.47 0.71
N THR A 280 -14.24 -19.52 0.93
CA THR A 280 -13.33 -20.27 0.07
C THR A 280 -13.63 -21.77 0.14
N LEU A 281 -13.89 -22.30 1.33
CA LEU A 281 -14.29 -23.71 1.46
C LEU A 281 -15.66 -23.96 0.82
N GLU A 282 -16.64 -23.09 1.08
CA GLU A 282 -17.98 -23.17 0.47
C GLU A 282 -17.88 -23.21 -1.08
N ARG A 283 -17.05 -22.34 -1.68
CA ARG A 283 -16.76 -22.32 -3.13
C ARG A 283 -16.23 -23.65 -3.65
N LEU A 284 -15.24 -24.22 -2.97
CA LEU A 284 -14.63 -25.49 -3.37
C LEU A 284 -15.61 -26.69 -3.20
N GLN A 285 -16.70 -26.50 -2.47
CA GLN A 285 -17.72 -27.52 -2.21
C GLN A 285 -18.96 -27.44 -3.09
N VAL A 286 -19.16 -26.34 -3.84
CA VAL A 286 -20.31 -26.17 -4.76
C VAL A 286 -20.45 -27.35 -5.72
N GLY A 287 -19.32 -27.86 -6.24
CA GLY A 287 -19.29 -29.00 -7.16
C GLY A 287 -19.35 -30.37 -6.50
N ALA A 288 -19.33 -30.48 -5.17
CA ALA A 288 -19.17 -31.77 -4.48
C ALA A 288 -20.36 -32.72 -4.72
N ARG A 289 -21.57 -32.18 -4.84
CA ARG A 289 -22.82 -32.91 -5.12
C ARG A 289 -23.65 -32.11 -6.11
N VAL A 290 -23.72 -32.59 -7.35
CA VAL A 290 -24.42 -31.93 -8.46
C VAL A 290 -25.38 -32.92 -9.11
N VAL A 291 -26.49 -32.43 -9.62
CA VAL A 291 -27.44 -33.16 -10.44
C VAL A 291 -27.44 -32.58 -11.84
N ASP A 292 -27.32 -33.43 -12.84
CA ASP A 292 -27.61 -33.10 -14.23
C ASP A 292 -29.00 -33.67 -14.60
N GLY A 293 -29.84 -32.83 -15.22
CA GLY A 293 -31.22 -33.18 -15.56
C GLY A 293 -31.66 -32.70 -16.94
N SER A 294 -32.78 -33.23 -17.42
CA SER A 294 -33.45 -32.76 -18.64
C SER A 294 -34.95 -32.68 -18.43
N SER A 295 -35.61 -31.62 -18.93
CA SER A 295 -37.05 -31.41 -18.79
C SER A 295 -37.69 -30.73 -20.00
N ASP A 296 -39.02 -30.70 -20.01
CA ASP A 296 -39.86 -29.87 -20.88
C ASP A 296 -40.60 -28.77 -20.08
N GLU A 297 -40.14 -28.44 -18.86
CA GLU A 297 -40.76 -27.46 -17.97
C GLU A 297 -40.26 -26.03 -18.25
N PRO A 298 -41.11 -25.13 -18.81
CA PRO A 298 -40.71 -23.78 -19.23
C PRO A 298 -40.44 -22.82 -18.07
N CYS A 299 -40.91 -23.09 -16.85
CA CYS A 299 -40.65 -22.21 -15.70
C CYS A 299 -39.26 -22.38 -15.05
N LEU A 300 -38.43 -23.31 -15.52
CA LEU A 300 -37.08 -23.48 -14.97
C LEU A 300 -36.22 -22.27 -15.34
N LEU A 301 -35.68 -21.62 -14.31
CA LEU A 301 -34.76 -20.48 -14.43
C LEU A 301 -33.56 -20.64 -13.49
N SER A 302 -32.38 -20.20 -13.90
CA SER A 302 -31.20 -20.16 -13.02
C SER A 302 -31.47 -19.28 -11.79
N GLY A 303 -30.86 -19.61 -10.65
CA GLY A 303 -31.14 -18.89 -9.39
C GLY A 303 -32.52 -19.16 -8.78
N HIS A 304 -33.19 -20.24 -9.20
CA HIS A 304 -34.41 -20.73 -8.56
C HIS A 304 -34.20 -22.07 -7.86
N VAL A 305 -34.97 -22.29 -6.81
CA VAL A 305 -34.99 -23.53 -6.04
C VAL A 305 -36.19 -24.37 -6.45
N LEU A 306 -35.94 -25.60 -6.88
CA LEU A 306 -36.96 -26.58 -7.22
C LEU A 306 -37.10 -27.67 -6.17
N SER A 307 -38.24 -28.35 -6.18
CA SER A 307 -38.49 -29.58 -5.42
C SER A 307 -39.07 -30.63 -6.37
N LEU A 308 -38.71 -31.90 -6.16
CA LEU A 308 -39.17 -33.00 -6.99
C LEU A 308 -40.39 -33.70 -6.41
N GLU A 309 -41.31 -34.10 -7.28
CA GLU A 309 -42.42 -34.98 -6.95
C GLU A 309 -42.35 -36.28 -7.74
N GLY A 310 -42.59 -37.42 -7.09
CA GLY A 310 -42.63 -38.73 -7.75
C GLY A 310 -41.28 -39.40 -8.01
N HIS A 311 -40.15 -38.80 -7.60
CA HIS A 311 -38.84 -39.46 -7.66
C HIS A 311 -38.68 -40.49 -6.53
N ARG A 312 -38.18 -41.70 -6.83
CA ARG A 312 -38.10 -42.80 -5.84
C ARG A 312 -37.10 -42.55 -4.71
N ARG A 313 -36.03 -41.80 -4.98
CA ARG A 313 -34.92 -41.55 -4.05
C ARG A 313 -35.04 -40.25 -3.25
N TYR A 314 -35.63 -39.20 -3.82
CA TYR A 314 -35.58 -37.85 -3.24
C TYR A 314 -36.97 -37.44 -2.78
N SER A 315 -37.02 -36.85 -1.59
CA SER A 315 -38.26 -36.35 -1.01
C SER A 315 -38.66 -35.00 -1.63
N PRO A 316 -39.96 -34.68 -1.73
CA PRO A 316 -40.42 -33.33 -2.09
C PRO A 316 -39.97 -32.23 -1.11
N LYS A 317 -39.45 -32.60 0.07
CA LYS A 317 -38.85 -31.67 1.04
C LYS A 317 -37.41 -31.29 0.69
N GLU A 318 -36.72 -32.09 -0.13
CA GLU A 318 -35.38 -31.77 -0.58
C GLU A 318 -35.43 -30.69 -1.65
N LEU A 319 -34.65 -29.64 -1.43
CA LEU A 319 -34.61 -28.45 -2.27
C LEU A 319 -33.32 -28.43 -3.08
N TRP A 320 -33.44 -28.09 -4.35
CA TRP A 320 -32.34 -28.10 -5.31
C TRP A 320 -32.25 -26.74 -5.99
N LEU A 321 -31.12 -26.07 -5.89
CA LEU A 321 -30.83 -24.79 -6.54
C LEU A 321 -30.38 -25.05 -7.97
N LEU A 322 -31.07 -24.45 -8.95
CA LEU A 322 -30.70 -24.47 -10.37
C LEU A 322 -29.53 -23.52 -10.60
N THR A 323 -28.36 -24.07 -10.95
CA THR A 323 -27.13 -23.31 -11.15
C THR A 323 -26.90 -22.96 -12.62
N HIS A 324 -27.19 -23.88 -13.54
CA HIS A 324 -27.05 -23.71 -14.99
C HIS A 324 -28.27 -24.28 -15.71
N ILE A 325 -28.74 -23.61 -16.76
CA ILE A 325 -29.79 -24.12 -17.65
C ILE A 325 -29.43 -23.81 -19.10
N HIS A 326 -29.58 -24.83 -19.94
CA HIS A 326 -29.54 -24.74 -21.39
C HIS A 326 -30.94 -24.99 -21.94
N HIS A 327 -31.45 -24.03 -22.71
CA HIS A 327 -32.79 -24.02 -23.27
C HIS A 327 -32.72 -24.19 -24.78
N GLU A 328 -33.60 -25.04 -25.30
CA GLU A 328 -33.74 -25.26 -26.73
C GLU A 328 -35.22 -25.16 -27.11
N GLY A 329 -35.49 -24.42 -28.19
CA GLY A 329 -36.82 -24.33 -28.77
C GLY A 329 -36.77 -24.54 -30.28
N TYR A 330 -37.74 -25.27 -30.82
CA TYR A 330 -37.88 -25.46 -32.27
C TYR A 330 -39.35 -25.52 -32.70
N GLN A 331 -39.74 -24.62 -33.61
CA GLN A 331 -41.10 -24.44 -34.09
C GLN A 331 -41.12 -24.36 -35.64
N PRO A 332 -41.00 -25.48 -36.37
CA PRO A 332 -40.97 -25.50 -37.83
C PRO A 332 -42.28 -25.03 -38.48
N GLN A 333 -43.40 -24.97 -37.74
CA GLN A 333 -44.70 -24.57 -38.27
C GLN A 333 -44.73 -23.12 -38.82
N VAL A 334 -43.76 -22.29 -38.42
CA VAL A 334 -43.64 -20.91 -38.91
C VAL A 334 -43.19 -20.83 -40.38
N LEU A 335 -42.66 -21.91 -40.96
CA LEU A 335 -42.15 -21.97 -42.33
C LEU A 335 -43.24 -22.25 -43.40
N GLN A 336 -44.53 -22.29 -43.03
CA GLN A 336 -45.72 -22.42 -43.90
C GLN A 336 -45.45 -23.09 -45.28
N GLU A 337 -45.49 -24.43 -45.31
CA GLU A 337 -45.40 -25.29 -46.54
C GLU A 337 -44.10 -25.24 -47.38
N GLN A 338 -43.01 -24.57 -46.96
CA GLN A 338 -41.68 -24.72 -47.59
C GLN A 338 -40.91 -26.00 -47.21
N ALA A 339 -41.56 -26.99 -46.58
CA ALA A 339 -40.92 -28.23 -46.12
C ALA A 339 -40.43 -29.17 -47.25
N GLY A 340 -40.50 -28.75 -48.52
CA GLY A 340 -40.39 -29.62 -49.69
C GLY A 340 -39.05 -29.66 -50.43
N SER A 341 -38.10 -28.74 -50.22
CA SER A 341 -36.85 -28.79 -50.98
C SER A 341 -35.68 -28.11 -50.27
N ASP A 342 -34.63 -28.90 -49.99
CA ASP A 342 -33.24 -28.49 -49.76
C ASP A 342 -32.84 -27.83 -48.42
N LEU A 343 -33.56 -28.08 -47.33
CA LEU A 343 -33.03 -27.83 -45.97
C LEU A 343 -32.41 -29.12 -45.40
N ALA A 344 -31.24 -29.49 -45.91
CA ALA A 344 -30.43 -30.64 -45.49
C ALA A 344 -29.90 -30.58 -44.02
N TRP A 345 -30.38 -29.62 -43.22
CA TRP A 345 -30.03 -29.45 -41.80
C TRP A 345 -31.14 -29.91 -40.84
N ALA A 346 -32.29 -30.36 -41.33
CA ALA A 346 -33.40 -30.84 -40.52
C ALA A 346 -33.18 -32.28 -40.01
N SER A 347 -32.19 -32.47 -39.13
CA SER A 347 -32.02 -33.68 -38.33
C SER A 347 -32.54 -33.47 -36.91
N ALA A 348 -33.81 -33.09 -36.74
CA ALA A 348 -34.35 -32.84 -35.40
C ALA A 348 -35.54 -33.76 -35.10
N ASP A 349 -35.29 -34.82 -34.34
CA ASP A 349 -36.28 -35.68 -33.68
C ASP A 349 -37.10 -34.94 -32.58
N PHE A 350 -37.13 -33.60 -32.60
CA PHE A 350 -37.64 -32.77 -31.51
C PHE A 350 -38.39 -31.55 -32.05
N GLN A 351 -39.53 -31.23 -31.42
CA GLN A 351 -40.36 -30.06 -31.69
C GLN A 351 -40.94 -29.54 -30.37
N GLY A 352 -40.99 -28.21 -30.20
CA GLY A 352 -41.45 -27.55 -28.97
C GLY A 352 -40.29 -27.03 -28.13
N TYR A 353 -40.46 -27.05 -26.81
CA TYR A 353 -39.49 -26.56 -25.82
C TYR A 353 -38.91 -27.70 -25.00
N ARG A 354 -37.59 -27.64 -24.73
CA ARG A 354 -36.90 -28.50 -23.77
C ARG A 354 -35.76 -27.74 -23.11
N ASN A 355 -35.28 -28.25 -22.00
CA ASN A 355 -34.06 -27.79 -21.36
C ASN A 355 -33.24 -28.94 -20.77
N THR A 356 -31.96 -28.67 -20.58
CA THR A 356 -31.10 -29.42 -19.67
C THR A 356 -30.59 -28.48 -18.59
N PHE A 357 -30.41 -28.98 -17.37
CA PHE A 357 -30.04 -28.15 -16.24
C PHE A 357 -29.06 -28.86 -15.31
N GLU A 358 -28.30 -28.04 -14.58
CA GLU A 358 -27.53 -28.45 -13.43
C GLU A 358 -28.16 -27.90 -12.15
N ALA A 359 -28.17 -28.71 -11.10
CA ALA A 359 -28.64 -28.29 -9.80
C ALA A 359 -27.76 -28.82 -8.66
N MET A 360 -27.71 -28.07 -7.57
CA MET A 360 -27.01 -28.46 -6.33
C MET A 360 -28.00 -28.47 -5.15
N PRO A 361 -27.73 -29.18 -4.05
CA PRO A 361 -28.56 -29.10 -2.86
C PRO A 361 -28.66 -27.66 -2.36
N ALA A 362 -29.87 -27.16 -2.11
CA ALA A 362 -30.08 -25.76 -1.73
C ALA A 362 -29.49 -25.41 -0.35
N GLU A 363 -29.21 -26.40 0.49
CA GLU A 363 -28.54 -26.25 1.80
C GLU A 363 -27.04 -25.92 1.69
N VAL A 364 -26.40 -26.26 0.56
CA VAL A 364 -25.00 -25.93 0.31
C VAL A 364 -24.94 -24.49 -0.19
N ALA A 365 -24.14 -23.63 0.44
CA ALA A 365 -24.01 -22.24 0.02
C ALA A 365 -23.35 -22.14 -1.36
N PHE A 366 -24.03 -21.51 -2.32
CA PHE A 366 -23.45 -21.25 -3.62
C PHE A 366 -22.48 -20.06 -3.53
N ARG A 367 -21.23 -20.29 -3.94
CA ARG A 367 -20.21 -19.25 -4.15
C ARG A 367 -19.67 -19.38 -5.56
N PRO A 368 -19.55 -18.27 -6.32
CA PRO A 368 -18.94 -18.32 -7.65
C PRO A 368 -17.48 -18.80 -7.57
N GLN A 369 -17.06 -19.52 -8.61
CA GLN A 369 -15.64 -19.89 -8.80
C GLN A 369 -14.81 -18.66 -9.14
N LEU A 370 -13.50 -18.69 -8.88
CA LEU A 370 -12.59 -17.58 -9.19
C LEU A 370 -12.18 -17.62 -10.68
N GLU A 371 -13.11 -17.31 -11.58
CA GLU A 371 -12.91 -17.37 -13.03
C GLU A 371 -12.34 -16.07 -13.61
N HIS A 372 -12.48 -14.94 -12.89
CA HIS A 372 -12.08 -13.61 -13.34
C HIS A 372 -10.89 -13.12 -12.51
N PRO A 373 -9.67 -13.62 -12.79
CA PRO A 373 -8.50 -13.24 -12.02
C PRO A 373 -8.22 -11.74 -12.17
N LYS A 374 -7.65 -11.17 -11.11
CA LYS A 374 -7.17 -9.79 -11.13
C LYS A 374 -5.99 -9.65 -12.08
N THR A 375 -5.98 -8.60 -12.89
CA THR A 375 -4.80 -8.27 -13.70
C THR A 375 -3.65 -7.86 -12.79
N LEU A 376 -2.58 -8.65 -12.78
CA LEU A 376 -1.37 -8.36 -12.02
C LEU A 376 -0.37 -7.56 -12.86
N VAL A 377 0.32 -6.61 -12.24
CA VAL A 377 1.37 -5.82 -12.86
C VAL A 377 2.72 -6.49 -12.63
N ALA A 378 3.35 -6.98 -13.70
CA ALA A 378 4.62 -7.69 -13.61
C ALA A 378 5.83 -6.79 -13.27
N THR A 379 5.70 -5.46 -13.41
CA THR A 379 6.80 -4.50 -13.26
C THR A 379 6.38 -3.31 -12.38
N GLY A 380 7.36 -2.48 -12.01
CA GLY A 380 7.06 -1.18 -11.42
C GLY A 380 6.46 -0.17 -12.41
N GLN A 381 5.84 0.86 -11.86
CA GLN A 381 5.32 2.01 -12.60
C GLN A 381 5.77 3.31 -11.96
N THR A 382 5.88 4.38 -12.74
CA THR A 382 6.14 5.71 -12.19
C THR A 382 4.84 6.38 -11.74
N ALA A 383 4.94 7.20 -10.71
CA ALA A 383 3.88 8.05 -10.18
C ALA A 383 4.48 9.37 -9.67
N VAL A 384 3.63 10.34 -9.38
CA VAL A 384 4.05 11.63 -8.80
C VAL A 384 3.56 11.70 -7.36
N VAL A 385 4.43 12.07 -6.42
CA VAL A 385 4.05 12.27 -5.01
C VAL A 385 3.07 13.43 -4.90
N THR A 386 1.97 13.23 -4.17
CA THR A 386 0.94 14.23 -3.93
C THR A 386 0.77 14.52 -2.44
N GLY A 387 0.15 15.65 -2.13
CA GLY A 387 -0.16 16.09 -0.78
C GLY A 387 -1.18 17.23 -0.78
N PRO A 388 -1.57 17.74 0.40
CA PRO A 388 -2.43 18.90 0.51
C PRO A 388 -1.85 20.13 -0.20
N PRO A 389 -2.70 21.06 -0.69
CA PRO A 389 -2.23 22.26 -1.35
C PRO A 389 -1.26 23.08 -0.47
N GLY A 390 -0.08 23.38 -1.00
CA GLY A 390 0.96 24.18 -0.32
C GLY A 390 1.92 23.39 0.57
N GLU A 391 1.74 22.08 0.72
CA GLU A 391 2.62 21.22 1.52
C GLU A 391 3.76 20.64 0.66
N GLU A 392 5.02 20.76 1.11
CA GLU A 392 6.18 20.20 0.40
C GLU A 392 6.45 18.73 0.78
N ILE A 393 6.12 18.34 2.01
CA ILE A 393 6.38 17.00 2.56
C ILE A 393 5.10 16.54 3.24
N HIS A 394 4.45 15.52 2.69
CA HIS A 394 3.23 14.94 3.23
C HIS A 394 3.44 13.45 3.54
N CYS A 395 3.59 13.12 4.82
CA CYS A 395 3.76 11.74 5.28
C CYS A 395 3.04 11.46 6.60
N ASP A 396 2.83 10.19 6.89
CA ASP A 396 2.27 9.74 8.16
C ASP A 396 3.34 9.25 9.16
N GLU A 397 2.92 8.65 10.28
CA GLU A 397 3.81 8.16 11.35
C GLU A 397 4.80 7.07 10.90
N PHE A 398 4.50 6.37 9.79
CA PHE A 398 5.36 5.33 9.22
C PHE A 398 6.24 5.87 8.07
N GLY A 399 6.15 7.16 7.75
CA GLY A 399 6.83 7.74 6.59
C GLY A 399 6.24 7.29 5.26
N ARG A 400 4.96 6.87 5.24
CA ARG A 400 4.22 6.59 4.00
C ARG A 400 3.91 7.90 3.29
N VAL A 401 3.77 7.85 1.98
CA VAL A 401 3.40 9.00 1.15
C VAL A 401 2.19 8.67 0.28
N LYS A 402 1.58 9.69 -0.32
CA LYS A 402 0.52 9.52 -1.32
C LYS A 402 1.03 9.88 -2.70
N VAL A 403 0.44 9.27 -3.73
CA VAL A 403 0.88 9.45 -5.12
C VAL A 403 -0.31 9.54 -6.06
N ARG A 404 -0.06 10.12 -7.24
CA ARG A 404 -0.96 10.06 -8.38
C ARG A 404 -0.31 9.26 -9.49
N PHE A 405 -0.95 8.16 -9.87
CA PHE A 405 -0.56 7.37 -11.03
C PHE A 405 -0.88 8.11 -12.33
N HIS A 406 -0.06 7.90 -13.37
CA HIS A 406 -0.24 8.58 -14.64
C HIS A 406 -1.52 8.17 -15.40
N TRP A 407 -2.00 6.96 -15.14
CA TRP A 407 -3.23 6.43 -15.75
C TRP A 407 -4.50 6.85 -15.00
N ASP A 408 -4.39 7.46 -13.81
CA ASP A 408 -5.57 7.97 -13.11
C ASP A 408 -6.12 9.22 -13.81
N ARG A 409 -7.39 9.11 -14.23
CA ARG A 409 -8.13 10.14 -14.95
C ARG A 409 -9.15 10.88 -14.09
N SER A 410 -9.17 10.64 -12.77
CA SER A 410 -10.08 11.28 -11.81
C SER A 410 -9.96 12.81 -11.80
N GLY A 411 -8.78 13.34 -12.16
CA GLY A 411 -8.45 14.76 -12.04
C GLY A 411 -8.11 15.19 -10.62
N ILE A 412 -8.05 14.25 -9.67
CA ILE A 412 -7.64 14.50 -8.28
C ILE A 412 -6.12 14.47 -8.22
N ASP A 413 -5.51 15.53 -7.69
CA ASP A 413 -4.05 15.69 -7.58
C ASP A 413 -3.58 16.08 -6.16
N THR A 414 -4.42 15.79 -5.15
CA THR A 414 -4.17 16.14 -3.74
C THR A 414 -3.81 14.90 -2.90
N ASP A 415 -3.87 15.05 -1.58
CA ASP A 415 -3.89 14.00 -0.55
C ASP A 415 -5.02 12.95 -0.73
N GLN A 416 -5.93 13.12 -1.69
CA GLN A 416 -6.98 12.14 -1.99
C GLN A 416 -6.67 11.30 -3.24
N SER A 417 -5.47 11.42 -3.82
CA SER A 417 -5.09 10.71 -5.06
C SER A 417 -4.89 9.20 -4.87
N SER A 418 -4.41 8.77 -3.69
CA SER A 418 -4.18 7.36 -3.37
C SER A 418 -4.31 7.06 -1.87
N CYS A 419 -4.23 5.77 -1.54
CA CYS A 419 -3.93 5.32 -0.18
C CYS A 419 -2.51 5.71 0.23
N TRP A 420 -2.14 5.37 1.47
CA TRP A 420 -0.78 5.53 1.98
C TRP A 420 0.16 4.44 1.47
N LEU A 421 1.21 4.83 0.74
CA LEU A 421 2.21 3.91 0.21
C LEU A 421 3.43 3.88 1.14
N ARG A 422 3.83 2.67 1.56
CA ARG A 422 5.11 2.49 2.27
C ARG A 422 6.29 2.84 1.37
N THR A 423 7.27 3.53 1.95
CA THR A 423 8.52 3.90 1.29
C THR A 423 9.60 2.89 1.64
N VAL A 424 10.18 2.26 0.63
CA VAL A 424 11.39 1.43 0.78
C VAL A 424 12.53 2.33 1.25
N SER A 425 13.25 1.88 2.27
CA SER A 425 14.50 2.48 2.71
C SER A 425 15.66 1.53 2.41
N ASN A 426 16.80 2.09 2.03
CA ASN A 426 18.03 1.33 1.79
C ASN A 426 18.54 0.64 3.07
N TRP A 427 18.18 1.15 4.25
CA TRP A 427 18.53 0.58 5.55
C TRP A 427 17.48 0.95 6.60
N ALA A 428 16.70 -0.02 7.06
CA ALA A 428 15.63 0.19 8.05
C ALA A 428 15.79 -0.79 9.22
N GLY A 429 16.28 -0.29 10.36
CA GLY A 429 16.37 -1.00 11.63
C GLY A 429 15.39 -0.49 12.67
N ASN A 430 15.34 -1.14 13.84
CA ASN A 430 14.52 -0.68 14.96
C ASN A 430 15.10 0.61 15.55
N GLN A 431 14.58 1.77 15.17
CA GLN A 431 15.04 3.11 15.56
C GLN A 431 16.44 3.48 15.05
N TYR A 432 16.92 2.87 13.97
CA TYR A 432 18.16 3.26 13.29
C TYR A 432 18.09 2.96 11.78
N GLY A 433 18.94 3.59 10.99
CA GLY A 433 19.01 3.39 9.53
C GLY A 433 18.92 4.71 8.75
N SER A 434 18.50 4.63 7.49
CA SER A 434 18.28 5.78 6.61
C SER A 434 16.80 6.10 6.48
N GLN A 435 16.45 7.39 6.43
CA GLN A 435 15.10 7.84 6.11
C GLN A 435 15.17 9.07 5.22
N THR A 436 14.67 8.95 3.99
CA THR A 436 14.57 10.03 3.01
C THR A 436 13.15 10.10 2.50
N LEU A 437 12.38 11.07 2.97
CA LEU A 437 10.97 11.21 2.62
C LEU A 437 10.83 11.87 1.23
N PRO A 438 10.19 11.21 0.26
CA PRO A 438 9.85 11.83 -1.02
C PRO A 438 8.96 13.07 -0.81
N ARG A 439 9.25 14.14 -1.55
CA ARG A 439 8.50 15.40 -1.48
C ARG A 439 7.40 15.46 -2.53
N VAL A 440 6.37 16.25 -2.27
CA VAL A 440 5.28 16.53 -3.22
C VAL A 440 5.87 17.01 -4.54
N GLY A 441 5.40 16.45 -5.65
CA GLY A 441 5.88 16.72 -7.00
C GLY A 441 7.01 15.81 -7.48
N MET A 442 7.72 15.10 -6.59
CA MET A 442 8.78 14.17 -7.02
C MET A 442 8.18 13.00 -7.81
N GLU A 443 8.87 12.60 -8.87
CA GLU A 443 8.55 11.37 -9.61
C GLU A 443 9.19 10.18 -8.89
N VAL A 444 8.40 9.13 -8.69
CA VAL A 444 8.78 7.96 -7.91
C VAL A 444 8.41 6.67 -8.62
N MET A 445 9.21 5.64 -8.42
CA MET A 445 8.96 4.28 -8.89
C MET A 445 8.15 3.53 -7.83
N ILE A 446 7.02 2.96 -8.24
CA ILE A 446 6.10 2.18 -7.42
C ILE A 446 6.19 0.72 -7.84
N LEU A 447 6.34 -0.17 -6.87
CA LEU A 447 6.20 -1.62 -7.00
C LEU A 447 4.86 -2.06 -6.41
N PHE A 448 4.40 -3.23 -6.80
CA PHE A 448 3.14 -3.81 -6.34
C PHE A 448 3.44 -5.16 -5.68
N LEU A 449 3.09 -5.33 -4.40
CA LEU A 449 3.32 -6.60 -3.70
C LEU A 449 2.45 -7.71 -4.34
N GLU A 450 3.06 -8.85 -4.67
CA GLU A 450 2.43 -9.92 -5.48
C GLU A 450 1.92 -9.45 -6.86
N GLY A 451 2.41 -8.30 -7.35
CA GLY A 451 1.92 -7.67 -8.59
C GLY A 451 0.54 -7.00 -8.45
N ASP A 452 -0.01 -6.90 -7.24
CA ASP A 452 -1.36 -6.39 -7.01
C ASP A 452 -1.39 -4.85 -6.90
N CYS A 453 -2.12 -4.20 -7.80
CA CYS A 453 -2.35 -2.74 -7.79
C CYS A 453 -2.99 -2.19 -6.51
N ASP A 454 -3.65 -3.03 -5.70
CA ASP A 454 -4.19 -2.62 -4.40
C ASP A 454 -3.13 -2.57 -3.30
N ARG A 455 -1.91 -3.07 -3.58
CA ARG A 455 -0.78 -3.14 -2.63
C ARG A 455 0.47 -2.39 -3.14
N PRO A 456 0.35 -1.08 -3.43
CA PRO A 456 1.47 -0.29 -3.92
C PRO A 456 2.51 0.02 -2.82
N VAL A 457 3.78 -0.02 -3.19
CA VAL A 457 4.94 0.31 -2.34
C VAL A 457 5.90 1.18 -3.15
N LEU A 458 6.33 2.29 -2.59
CA LEU A 458 7.29 3.19 -3.22
C LEU A 458 8.70 2.62 -3.07
N ASN A 459 9.40 2.42 -4.19
CA ASN A 459 10.74 1.85 -4.22
C ASN A 459 11.87 2.90 -4.26
N GLY A 460 11.65 4.03 -4.93
CA GLY A 460 12.65 5.10 -5.02
C GLY A 460 12.22 6.26 -5.88
N ALA A 461 13.00 7.33 -5.91
CA ALA A 461 12.74 8.53 -6.71
C ALA A 461 13.53 8.55 -8.02
N LEU A 462 12.98 9.21 -9.04
CA LEU A 462 13.57 9.38 -10.36
C LEU A 462 13.75 10.86 -10.67
N HIS A 463 14.85 11.19 -11.34
CA HIS A 463 15.04 12.53 -11.91
C HIS A 463 14.33 12.65 -13.25
N ASN A 464 13.79 13.84 -13.53
CA ASN A 464 13.15 14.16 -14.79
C ASN A 464 13.47 15.60 -15.23
N LYS A 465 12.81 16.09 -16.27
CA LYS A 465 13.07 17.43 -16.83
C LYS A 465 12.71 18.57 -15.88
N THR A 466 11.75 18.35 -14.98
CA THR A 466 11.34 19.32 -13.95
C THR A 466 12.19 19.17 -12.69
N HIS A 467 12.46 17.92 -12.28
CA HIS A 467 13.29 17.56 -11.13
C HIS A 467 14.65 17.03 -11.60
N THR A 468 15.53 17.94 -12.02
CA THR A 468 16.83 17.60 -12.58
C THR A 468 17.79 17.06 -11.51
N VAL A 469 18.85 16.39 -11.96
CA VAL A 469 19.98 15.97 -11.12
C VAL A 469 20.62 17.18 -10.40
N PRO A 470 21.25 16.99 -9.21
CA PRO A 470 21.80 18.10 -8.42
C PRO A 470 22.93 18.90 -9.09
N TYR A 471 23.65 18.28 -10.03
CA TYR A 471 24.73 18.90 -10.80
C TYR A 471 24.58 18.58 -12.28
N GLU A 472 25.00 19.49 -13.14
CA GLU A 472 24.93 19.32 -14.59
C GLU A 472 25.67 18.06 -15.05
N LEU A 473 24.96 17.19 -15.77
CA LEU A 473 25.48 15.99 -16.41
C LEU A 473 25.44 16.15 -17.93
N PRO A 474 26.45 15.63 -18.68
CA PRO A 474 27.52 14.73 -18.22
C PRO A 474 28.78 15.42 -17.66
N THR A 475 28.81 16.75 -17.56
CA THR A 475 29.98 17.55 -17.14
C THR A 475 30.57 17.10 -15.79
N HIS A 476 29.72 16.76 -14.82
CA HIS A 476 30.13 16.35 -13.48
C HIS A 476 29.90 14.85 -13.18
N LYS A 477 30.08 13.98 -14.18
CA LYS A 477 29.85 12.52 -14.08
C LYS A 477 30.69 11.76 -13.04
N THR A 478 31.73 12.37 -12.49
CA THR A 478 32.63 11.78 -11.47
C THR A 478 32.26 12.18 -10.03
N ARG A 479 31.11 12.86 -9.83
CA ARG A 479 30.63 13.28 -8.51
C ARG A 479 29.61 12.30 -7.95
N SER A 480 29.83 11.88 -6.71
CA SER A 480 28.84 11.22 -5.86
C SER A 480 28.32 12.22 -4.84
N VAL A 481 27.00 12.37 -4.73
CA VAL A 481 26.38 13.49 -4.01
C VAL A 481 25.20 13.05 -3.17
N PHE A 482 25.18 13.49 -1.92
CA PHE A 482 24.00 13.54 -1.07
C PHE A 482 23.71 15.00 -0.75
N LYS A 483 22.72 15.59 -1.43
CA LYS A 483 22.35 17.00 -1.31
C LYS A 483 20.89 17.13 -0.91
N THR A 484 20.63 17.88 0.15
CA THR A 484 19.28 18.18 0.62
C THR A 484 18.87 19.60 0.23
N LEU A 485 17.61 19.95 0.51
CA LEU A 485 17.07 21.30 0.31
C LEU A 485 16.37 21.72 1.60
N SER A 486 16.60 22.95 2.07
CA SER A 486 15.85 23.51 3.21
C SER A 486 14.34 23.46 2.93
N SER A 487 13.55 23.24 3.98
CA SER A 487 12.09 23.08 3.89
C SER A 487 11.42 23.80 5.06
N PRO A 488 10.26 24.46 4.86
CA PRO A 488 9.63 24.76 3.57
C PRO A 488 10.29 25.96 2.86
N GLY A 489 10.05 26.12 1.57
CA GLY A 489 10.40 27.31 0.78
C GLY A 489 11.79 27.31 0.16
N GLY A 490 12.62 26.30 0.43
CA GLY A 490 13.98 26.22 -0.11
C GLY A 490 14.93 27.28 0.47
N GLY A 491 15.88 27.73 -0.35
CA GLY A 491 16.81 28.83 -0.01
C GLY A 491 18.19 28.41 0.50
N GLY A 492 18.40 27.12 0.78
CA GLY A 492 19.68 26.59 1.28
C GLY A 492 19.78 25.07 1.14
N SER A 493 20.95 24.49 1.39
CA SER A 493 21.18 23.04 1.25
C SER A 493 22.24 22.50 2.20
N ASN A 494 22.03 21.30 2.74
CA ASN A 494 23.12 20.52 3.31
C ASN A 494 23.67 19.57 2.25
N GLU A 495 24.98 19.36 2.22
CA GLU A 495 25.62 18.57 1.16
C GLU A 495 26.81 17.77 1.67
N LEU A 496 26.84 16.48 1.32
CA LEU A 496 28.05 15.66 1.29
C LEU A 496 28.34 15.30 -0.17
N ARG A 497 29.50 15.71 -0.67
CA ARG A 497 29.91 15.46 -2.06
C ARG A 497 31.33 14.91 -2.11
N ILE A 498 31.51 13.86 -2.91
CA ILE A 498 32.79 13.23 -3.20
C ILE A 498 33.05 13.39 -4.70
N GLU A 499 34.19 13.98 -5.07
CA GLU A 499 34.67 14.10 -6.45
C GLU A 499 35.81 13.12 -6.69
N ASP A 500 35.64 12.22 -7.65
CA ASP A 500 36.60 11.17 -7.99
C ASP A 500 37.43 11.48 -9.25
N ARG A 501 37.42 12.74 -9.71
CA ARG A 501 38.24 13.16 -10.84
C ARG A 501 39.72 13.10 -10.46
N LYS A 502 40.45 12.21 -11.12
CA LYS A 502 41.89 12.02 -10.90
C LYS A 502 42.70 13.32 -10.94
N GLY A 503 43.45 13.60 -9.88
CA GLY A 503 44.28 14.80 -9.72
C GLY A 503 43.50 16.04 -9.27
N ALA A 504 42.20 15.91 -9.02
CA ALA A 504 41.31 16.95 -8.54
C ALA A 504 40.27 16.36 -7.57
N GLU A 505 40.63 15.29 -6.87
CA GLU A 505 39.78 14.61 -5.89
C GLU A 505 39.51 15.55 -4.72
N HIS A 506 38.24 15.64 -4.29
CA HIS A 506 37.89 16.41 -3.10
C HIS A 506 36.65 15.86 -2.42
N ILE A 507 36.60 15.97 -1.09
CA ILE A 507 35.40 15.76 -0.29
C ILE A 507 34.91 17.12 0.18
N TYR A 508 33.63 17.41 -0.03
CA TYR A 508 32.97 18.64 0.37
C TYR A 508 31.85 18.33 1.35
N VAL A 509 31.92 18.94 2.53
CA VAL A 509 30.90 18.88 3.57
C VAL A 509 30.37 20.30 3.77
N HIS A 510 29.08 20.49 3.53
CA HIS A 510 28.39 21.77 3.69
C HIS A 510 27.22 21.61 4.65
N ALA A 511 27.21 22.44 5.68
CA ALA A 511 26.07 22.63 6.56
C ALA A 511 25.50 24.03 6.30
N GLU A 512 24.20 24.11 6.02
CA GLU A 512 23.53 25.39 5.76
C GLU A 512 23.51 26.30 7.00
N ARG A 513 23.49 25.70 8.20
CA ARG A 513 23.42 26.44 9.47
C ARG A 513 24.45 25.95 10.49
N ASP A 514 24.14 24.86 11.19
CA ASP A 514 24.96 24.33 12.27
C ASP A 514 25.59 22.99 11.85
N LEU A 515 26.88 22.79 12.14
CA LEU A 515 27.55 21.50 12.05
C LEU A 515 28.00 21.06 13.44
N LEU A 516 27.35 20.03 13.99
CA LEU A 516 27.75 19.40 15.24
C LEU A 516 28.44 18.07 14.97
N ALA A 517 29.68 17.93 15.43
CA ALA A 517 30.43 16.68 15.39
C ALA A 517 30.73 16.19 16.81
N GLN A 518 30.25 15.00 17.16
CA GLN A 518 30.50 14.38 18.46
C GLN A 518 31.27 13.08 18.29
N VAL A 519 32.45 13.00 18.89
CA VAL A 519 33.30 11.81 18.90
C VAL A 519 33.40 11.32 20.34
N LYS A 520 32.94 10.09 20.59
CA LYS A 520 32.88 9.53 21.96
C LYS A 520 34.21 8.96 22.47
N HIS A 521 35.20 8.80 21.59
CA HIS A 521 36.51 8.25 21.94
C HIS A 521 37.64 9.07 21.29
N ASP A 522 38.22 8.61 20.18
CA ASP A 522 39.38 9.25 19.55
C ASP A 522 38.98 9.99 18.28
N HIS A 523 39.44 11.24 18.12
CA HIS A 523 39.48 11.95 16.85
C HIS A 523 40.94 12.08 16.38
N ARG A 524 41.26 11.54 15.20
CA ARG A 524 42.60 11.60 14.61
C ARG A 524 42.52 12.29 13.26
N LEU A 525 43.38 13.27 13.04
CA LEU A 525 43.48 14.02 11.79
C LEU A 525 44.93 13.99 11.30
N GLU A 526 45.12 13.47 10.08
CA GLU A 526 46.40 13.49 9.38
C GLU A 526 46.20 14.22 8.05
N VAL A 527 47.00 15.26 7.82
CA VAL A 527 46.93 16.08 6.61
C VAL A 527 48.31 16.05 5.95
N GLY A 528 48.40 15.42 4.78
CA GLY A 528 49.67 15.21 4.07
C GLY A 528 50.29 16.48 3.46
N HIS A 529 49.58 17.60 3.46
CA HIS A 529 50.07 18.88 2.95
C HIS A 529 49.65 20.05 3.87
N GLU A 530 48.52 20.70 3.60
CA GLU A 530 48.12 21.93 4.29
C GLU A 530 46.73 21.80 4.91
N GLN A 531 46.60 22.24 6.17
CA GLN A 531 45.32 22.47 6.82
C GLN A 531 45.12 23.98 7.03
N ARG A 532 44.02 24.51 6.51
CA ARG A 532 43.61 25.90 6.71
C ARG A 532 42.27 25.97 7.43
N SER A 533 42.20 26.80 8.47
CA SER A 533 40.96 27.09 9.21
C SER A 533 40.72 28.60 9.22
N GLN A 534 39.48 29.00 8.92
CA GLN A 534 39.06 30.39 8.93
C GLN A 534 37.75 30.50 9.69
N ILE A 535 37.80 31.19 10.83
CA ILE A 535 36.64 31.45 11.69
C ILE A 535 36.37 32.94 11.63
N HIS A 536 35.19 33.31 11.15
CA HIS A 536 34.77 34.71 11.05
C HIS A 536 34.28 35.29 12.38
N GLY A 537 33.72 34.42 13.23
CA GLY A 537 33.27 34.75 14.58
C GLY A 537 34.28 34.32 15.65
N ASN A 538 33.77 33.89 16.79
CA ASN A 538 34.58 33.45 17.91
C ASN A 538 34.99 31.98 17.76
N CYS A 539 36.19 31.65 18.25
CA CYS A 539 36.66 30.28 18.40
C CYS A 539 36.88 29.99 19.89
N TYR A 540 36.20 28.99 20.43
CA TYR A 540 36.35 28.54 21.81
C TYR A 540 36.95 27.14 21.83
N SER A 541 37.99 26.93 22.64
CA SER A 541 38.61 25.64 22.87
C SER A 541 38.74 25.41 24.37
N GLN A 542 38.21 24.28 24.85
CA GLN A 542 38.35 23.85 26.24
C GLN A 542 38.96 22.46 26.26
N LEU A 543 40.14 22.36 26.88
CA LEU A 543 40.85 21.11 27.08
C LEU A 543 40.84 20.83 28.58
N ASN A 544 40.20 19.73 28.98
CA ASN A 544 40.00 19.42 30.40
C ASN A 544 41.21 18.73 31.07
N ALA A 545 42.18 18.29 30.26
CA ALA A 545 43.38 17.61 30.73
C ALA A 545 44.62 18.30 30.15
N GLU A 546 45.42 17.58 29.39
CA GLU A 546 46.68 18.07 28.83
C GLU A 546 46.56 18.49 27.37
N GLU A 547 47.34 19.51 26.99
CA GLU A 547 47.62 19.85 25.62
C GLU A 547 49.12 19.63 25.36
N HIS A 548 49.45 18.81 24.37
CA HIS A 548 50.81 18.68 23.86
C HIS A 548 50.87 19.26 22.46
N HIS A 549 51.66 20.32 22.28
CA HIS A 549 51.84 20.97 20.99
C HIS A 549 53.33 20.96 20.62
N HIS A 550 53.68 20.18 19.60
CA HIS A 550 55.04 20.10 19.06
C HIS A 550 55.09 20.68 17.65
N VAL A 551 55.97 21.67 17.45
CA VAL A 551 56.23 22.32 16.15
C VAL A 551 57.71 22.18 15.86
N THR A 552 58.06 21.51 14.76
CA THR A 552 59.46 21.33 14.34
C THR A 552 60.01 22.56 13.60
N GLY A 553 59.14 23.27 12.88
CA GLY A 553 59.46 24.50 12.18
C GLY A 553 59.23 25.75 13.03
N GLU A 554 59.07 26.89 12.35
CA GLU A 554 58.80 28.16 13.01
C GLU A 554 57.34 28.26 13.44
N ARG A 555 57.11 28.61 14.72
CA ARG A 555 55.79 29.06 15.20
C ARG A 555 55.70 30.58 15.11
N LYS A 556 54.89 31.10 14.19
CA LYS A 556 54.63 32.55 14.04
C LYS A 556 53.22 32.87 14.51
N VAL A 557 53.10 33.81 15.45
CA VAL A 557 51.82 34.28 16.00
C VAL A 557 51.77 35.80 15.84
N GLN A 558 50.73 36.31 15.19
CA GLN A 558 50.46 37.74 15.08
C GLN A 558 49.09 38.03 15.69
N LEU A 559 49.08 38.87 16.72
CA LEU A 559 47.86 39.36 17.36
C LEU A 559 47.76 40.86 17.06
N LEU A 560 46.60 41.28 16.57
CA LEU A 560 46.33 42.69 16.21
C LEU A 560 45.67 43.47 17.35
N SER A 561 45.50 42.83 18.51
CA SER A 561 44.87 43.36 19.71
C SER A 561 45.58 42.79 20.94
N ASN A 562 44.93 42.81 22.09
CA ASN A 562 45.51 42.38 23.36
C ASN A 562 45.73 40.86 23.42
N ASP A 563 46.88 40.46 23.98
CA ASP A 563 47.16 39.09 24.39
C ASP A 563 47.08 39.00 25.92
N HIS A 564 46.37 38.00 26.44
CA HIS A 564 46.19 37.78 27.86
C HIS A 564 46.51 36.31 28.20
N LEU A 565 47.56 36.11 28.99
CA LEU A 565 47.95 34.79 29.51
C LEU A 565 47.87 34.80 31.04
N THR A 566 47.10 33.89 31.61
CA THR A 566 47.05 33.64 33.06
C THR A 566 47.41 32.20 33.33
N VAL A 567 48.42 31.97 34.16
CA VAL A 567 48.88 30.63 34.57
C VAL A 567 48.77 30.56 36.08
N ALA A 568 47.90 29.67 36.59
CA ALA A 568 47.71 29.50 38.03
C ALA A 568 48.87 28.77 38.71
N GLY A 569 49.54 27.87 37.97
CA GLY A 569 50.75 27.19 38.40
C GLY A 569 52.01 27.89 37.89
N ASN A 570 52.95 27.09 37.36
CA ASN A 570 54.22 27.59 36.86
C ASN A 570 54.20 27.83 35.36
N SER A 571 54.83 28.90 34.90
CA SER A 571 55.15 29.15 33.49
C SER A 571 56.66 29.03 33.28
N PHE A 572 57.11 28.03 32.53
CA PHE A 572 58.51 27.84 32.18
C PHE A 572 58.74 28.16 30.70
N ASN A 573 59.62 29.13 30.42
CA ASN A 573 60.04 29.47 29.07
C ASN A 573 61.55 29.26 28.96
N SER A 574 61.97 28.30 28.12
CA SER A 574 63.39 28.05 27.82
C SER A 574 63.64 28.36 26.35
N THR A 575 64.61 29.23 26.07
CA THR A 575 64.99 29.60 24.71
C THR A 575 66.47 29.34 24.51
N GLY A 576 66.83 28.55 23.48
CA GLY A 576 68.21 28.10 23.28
C GLY A 576 69.19 29.17 22.76
N GLN A 577 68.68 30.30 22.23
CA GLN A 577 69.49 31.41 21.75
C GLN A 577 69.02 32.75 22.30
N VAL A 578 68.01 33.38 21.68
CA VAL A 578 67.58 34.74 22.01
C VAL A 578 66.13 34.75 22.47
N PHE A 579 65.89 35.18 23.70
CA PHE A 579 64.56 35.57 24.18
C PHE A 579 64.48 37.11 24.19
N ALA A 580 63.66 37.69 23.33
CA ALA A 580 63.50 39.14 23.21
C ALA A 580 62.05 39.56 23.52
N VAL A 581 61.90 40.56 24.39
CA VAL A 581 60.62 41.18 24.71
C VAL A 581 60.72 42.67 24.37
N MET A 582 59.88 43.15 23.46
CA MET A 582 59.81 44.57 23.07
C MET A 582 58.40 45.09 23.33
N ALA A 583 58.29 46.22 24.04
CA ALA A 583 57.02 46.91 24.27
C ALA A 583 57.14 48.38 23.87
N GLY A 584 56.12 48.92 23.20
CA GLY A 584 56.12 50.32 22.73
C GLY A 584 56.01 51.36 23.84
N GLN A 585 55.49 51.00 25.02
CA GLN A 585 55.30 51.93 26.14
C GLN A 585 55.94 51.46 27.44
N LYS A 586 55.58 50.26 27.94
CA LYS A 586 56.02 49.78 29.26
C LYS A 586 56.14 48.25 29.30
N VAL A 587 57.23 47.75 29.89
CA VAL A 587 57.35 46.38 30.42
C VAL A 587 57.28 46.46 31.94
N HIS A 588 56.46 45.63 32.58
CA HIS A 588 56.32 45.59 34.04
C HIS A 588 56.48 44.15 34.54
N LEU A 589 57.49 43.90 35.37
CA LEU A 589 57.76 42.62 36.01
C LEU A 589 57.53 42.77 37.51
N HIS A 590 56.65 41.96 38.09
CA HIS A 590 56.30 42.00 39.52
C HIS A 590 56.23 40.60 40.10
N ALA A 591 56.84 40.41 41.27
CA ALA A 591 56.73 39.19 42.07
C ALA A 591 56.45 39.57 43.53
N GLY A 592 55.60 38.79 44.21
CA GLY A 592 55.21 39.08 45.61
C GLY A 592 56.31 38.85 46.65
N ALA A 593 57.34 38.06 46.31
CA ALA A 593 58.45 37.75 47.20
C ALA A 593 59.80 38.17 46.60
N GLU A 594 60.18 37.59 45.46
CA GLU A 594 61.52 37.77 44.88
C GLU A 594 61.47 37.83 43.35
N VAL A 595 62.28 38.71 42.77
CA VAL A 595 62.65 38.71 41.35
C VAL A 595 64.14 38.44 41.24
N VAL A 596 64.51 37.29 40.69
CA VAL A 596 65.91 36.91 40.43
C VAL A 596 66.23 37.10 38.95
N ILE A 597 67.29 37.86 38.64
CA ILE A 597 67.84 37.98 37.29
C ILE A 597 69.28 37.49 37.36
N ASP A 598 69.50 36.26 36.89
CA ASP A 598 70.82 35.65 36.80
C ASP A 598 71.35 35.77 35.36
N ALA A 599 72.55 36.28 35.21
CA ALA A 599 73.22 36.47 33.93
C ALA A 599 74.66 35.94 34.02
N GLY A 600 75.03 35.01 33.13
CA GLY A 600 76.32 34.33 33.23
C GLY A 600 77.55 35.20 32.94
N ALA A 601 77.50 36.04 31.91
CA ALA A 601 78.64 36.88 31.50
C ALA A 601 78.48 38.35 31.91
N SER A 602 77.29 38.93 31.68
CA SER A 602 77.04 40.34 32.00
C SER A 602 75.55 40.65 32.09
N LEU A 603 75.15 41.50 33.05
CA LEU A 603 73.84 42.15 33.10
C LEU A 603 74.01 43.64 32.80
N THR A 604 73.25 44.16 31.83
CA THR A 604 73.31 45.58 31.44
C THR A 604 71.92 46.21 31.50
N LEU A 605 71.79 47.30 32.26
CA LEU A 605 70.60 48.13 32.33
C LEU A 605 70.90 49.48 31.66
N LYS A 606 70.11 49.88 30.66
CA LYS A 606 70.29 51.16 29.93
C LYS A 606 69.02 51.99 29.99
N ALA A 607 69.16 53.29 30.27
CA ALA A 607 68.06 54.25 30.26
C ALA A 607 68.57 55.67 29.96
N GLY A 608 67.92 56.42 29.06
CA GLY A 608 68.24 57.83 28.81
C GLY A 608 69.70 58.12 28.41
N GLY A 609 70.37 57.17 27.73
CA GLY A 609 71.80 57.27 27.39
C GLY A 609 72.76 56.89 28.53
N GLN A 610 72.25 56.63 29.73
CA GLN A 610 73.00 56.14 30.90
C GLN A 610 72.91 54.62 31.01
N HIS A 611 73.83 54.00 31.76
CA HIS A 611 73.85 52.55 31.96
C HIS A 611 74.43 52.11 33.31
N ILE A 612 74.01 50.91 33.73
CA ILE A 612 74.62 50.10 34.78
C ILE A 612 75.00 48.76 34.16
N VAL A 613 76.24 48.31 34.34
CA VAL A 613 76.74 47.02 33.87
C VAL A 613 77.26 46.25 35.09
N ILE A 614 76.83 45.00 35.22
CA ILE A 614 77.33 44.05 36.21
C ILE A 614 78.01 42.93 35.44
N SER A 615 79.31 42.73 35.65
CA SER A 615 80.12 41.67 35.06
C SER A 615 81.05 41.06 36.10
N ASP A 616 81.90 40.12 35.68
CA ASP A 616 82.99 39.55 36.48
C ASP A 616 83.99 40.61 36.99
N ASP A 617 84.21 41.67 36.20
CA ASP A 617 85.05 42.82 36.56
C ASP A 617 84.43 43.77 37.62
N GLY A 618 83.13 43.64 37.92
CA GLY A 618 82.43 44.43 38.95
C GLY A 618 81.15 45.13 38.49
N ILE A 619 80.71 46.13 39.28
CA ILE A 619 79.52 46.96 39.00
C ILE A 619 79.97 48.32 38.49
N PHE A 620 79.69 48.60 37.23
CA PHE A 620 80.03 49.84 36.53
C PHE A 620 78.79 50.68 36.27
N SER A 621 78.90 52.00 36.46
CA SER A 621 77.84 52.95 36.16
C SER A 621 78.40 54.12 35.35
N SER A 622 77.67 54.59 34.35
CA SER A 622 78.08 55.74 33.53
C SER A 622 77.93 57.10 34.23
N ALA A 623 77.32 57.13 35.41
CA ALA A 623 77.16 58.29 36.27
C ALA A 623 77.21 57.89 37.76
N LEU A 624 77.41 58.87 38.65
CA LEU A 624 77.32 58.65 40.10
C LEU A 624 75.90 58.20 40.51
N ILE A 625 75.80 57.17 41.37
CA ILE A 625 74.53 56.73 41.95
C ILE A 625 74.14 57.72 43.05
N LEU A 626 73.03 58.44 42.85
CA LEU A 626 72.54 59.44 43.80
C LEU A 626 71.38 58.89 44.64
N PRO A 627 71.31 59.20 45.95
CA PRO A 627 70.12 58.94 46.75
C PRO A 627 68.98 59.89 46.33
N GLY A 628 67.85 59.35 45.83
CA GLY A 628 66.67 60.13 45.45
C GLY A 628 65.91 59.53 44.26
N GLY A 629 64.84 60.22 43.82
CA GLY A 629 63.94 59.77 42.75
C GLY A 629 62.65 59.14 43.29
N SER A 630 61.52 59.42 42.63
CA SER A 630 60.23 58.82 42.97
C SER A 630 60.04 57.51 42.22
N ALA A 631 59.68 56.45 42.94
CA ALA A 631 59.31 55.20 42.31
C ALA A 631 58.09 55.41 41.40
N VAL A 632 58.17 54.95 40.16
CA VAL A 632 57.02 54.92 39.26
C VAL A 632 56.19 53.69 39.63
N THR A 633 54.95 53.89 40.02
CA THR A 633 54.05 52.78 40.37
C THR A 633 53.84 51.87 39.16
N GLY A 634 53.89 50.56 39.39
CA GLY A 634 53.49 49.54 38.42
C GLY A 634 52.09 49.81 37.87
N ALA A 635 51.86 49.47 36.59
CA ALA A 635 50.48 49.46 36.11
C ALA A 635 49.79 48.24 36.74
N ALA A 636 48.66 48.46 37.42
CA ALA A 636 47.86 47.35 37.92
C ALA A 636 47.35 46.51 36.73
N PRO A 637 47.34 45.17 36.82
CA PRO A 637 46.75 44.36 35.78
C PRO A 637 45.28 44.78 35.61
N VAL A 638 44.91 45.17 34.40
CA VAL A 638 43.49 45.41 34.05
C VAL A 638 42.94 44.06 33.60
N PRO A 639 42.05 43.41 34.37
CA PRO A 639 41.42 42.18 33.91
C PRO A 639 40.42 42.56 32.83
N ALA A 640 40.74 42.29 31.57
CA ALA A 640 39.74 42.22 30.53
C ALA A 640 39.28 40.75 30.47
N LEU A 641 38.20 40.42 31.18
CA LEU A 641 37.43 39.23 30.87
C LEU A 641 36.49 39.59 29.72
N PRO A 642 36.59 38.98 28.53
CA PRO A 642 35.51 39.03 27.56
C PRO A 642 34.36 38.19 28.13
N GLY A 643 33.38 38.87 28.73
CA GLY A 643 32.02 38.38 28.96
C GLY A 643 31.89 37.06 29.72
N LEU A 644 32.17 37.07 31.03
CA LEU A 644 31.58 36.24 32.09
C LEU A 644 32.34 36.54 33.39
N ALA A 645 32.06 37.69 33.99
CA ALA A 645 32.64 38.06 35.28
C ALA A 645 31.85 37.40 36.42
N GLY A 646 32.54 36.58 37.23
CA GLY A 646 32.06 36.18 38.56
C GLY A 646 31.62 34.73 38.74
N GLU A 647 31.81 33.85 37.75
CA GLU A 647 31.39 32.45 37.85
C GLU A 647 32.61 31.52 37.92
N THR A 648 32.61 30.61 38.89
CA THR A 648 33.62 29.56 39.02
C THR A 648 33.62 28.65 37.78
N PRO A 649 34.69 27.90 37.48
CA PRO A 649 34.72 26.96 36.34
C PRO A 649 33.51 25.99 36.31
N GLN A 650 32.96 25.67 37.48
CA GLN A 650 31.71 24.90 37.64
C GLN A 650 30.47 25.64 37.15
N ALA A 651 30.36 26.96 37.36
CA ALA A 651 29.23 27.75 36.91
C ALA A 651 29.28 28.03 35.40
N THR A 652 30.48 28.14 34.81
CA THR A 652 30.65 28.18 33.35
C THR A 652 30.27 26.86 32.70
N ALA A 653 30.66 25.73 33.30
CA ALA A 653 30.25 24.39 32.87
C ALA A 653 28.72 24.19 33.02
N ALA A 654 28.14 24.68 34.11
CA ALA A 654 26.70 24.63 34.35
C ALA A 654 25.91 25.43 33.31
N ARG A 655 26.35 26.64 32.93
CA ARG A 655 25.69 27.42 31.86
C ARG A 655 25.89 26.85 30.46
N LEU A 656 27.02 26.17 30.20
CA LEU A 656 27.21 25.40 28.96
C LEU A 656 26.26 24.20 28.92
N LEU A 657 26.09 23.48 30.05
CA LEU A 657 25.09 22.44 30.21
C LEU A 657 23.66 22.99 30.04
N GLU A 658 23.34 24.14 30.64
CA GLU A 658 22.04 24.81 30.54
C GLU A 658 21.76 25.33 29.11
N TRP A 659 22.80 25.79 28.40
CA TRP A 659 22.72 26.15 26.98
C TRP A 659 22.54 24.91 26.08
N MET A 660 23.21 23.80 26.38
CA MET A 660 23.02 22.52 25.69
C MET A 660 21.61 21.95 25.93
N GLU A 661 21.08 22.07 27.15
CA GLU A 661 19.73 21.67 27.53
C GLU A 661 18.65 22.54 26.85
N THR A 662 18.86 23.86 26.77
CA THR A 662 17.93 24.80 26.11
C THR A 662 17.91 24.69 24.59
N GLN A 663 18.95 24.13 23.96
CA GLN A 663 18.99 23.80 22.53
C GLN A 663 18.45 22.39 22.21
N GLY A 664 17.90 21.66 23.20
CA GLY A 664 17.30 20.34 22.98
C GLY A 664 18.32 19.24 22.70
N VAL A 665 19.61 19.44 23.01
CA VAL A 665 20.62 18.37 22.97
C VAL A 665 20.47 17.55 24.25
N GLY A 666 19.52 16.62 24.24
CA GLY A 666 19.38 15.66 25.32
C GLY A 666 20.67 14.87 25.49
N ILE A 667 21.36 15.05 26.61
CA ILE A 667 22.32 14.06 27.09
C ILE A 667 21.47 12.89 27.58
N SER A 668 21.22 11.92 26.70
CA SER A 668 20.78 10.60 27.14
C SER A 668 21.85 10.04 28.07
N ASP A 669 21.43 9.59 29.25
CA ASP A 669 22.25 8.99 30.29
C ASP A 669 23.44 8.19 29.75
N ALA A 670 24.63 8.54 30.21
CA ALA A 670 25.75 7.62 30.15
C ALA A 670 25.37 6.35 30.93
N PRO A 671 25.64 5.13 30.42
CA PRO A 671 25.50 3.94 31.23
C PRO A 671 26.44 4.06 32.43
N GLN A 672 25.87 4.06 33.63
CA GLN A 672 26.65 4.07 34.88
C GLN A 672 27.57 2.84 34.91
N PRO A 673 28.82 2.97 35.35
CA PRO A 673 29.60 1.81 35.76
C PRO A 673 28.87 1.08 36.90
N PRO A 674 28.93 -0.25 36.99
CA PRO A 674 28.24 -1.00 38.03
C PRO A 674 28.64 -0.47 39.41
N GLN A 675 27.67 0.06 40.15
CA GLN A 675 27.85 0.52 41.52
C GLN A 675 28.19 -0.69 42.40
N THR A 676 29.35 -0.65 43.07
CA THR A 676 29.58 -1.45 44.26
C THR A 676 28.48 -1.15 45.29
N PRO A 677 27.81 -2.16 45.87
CA PRO A 677 26.70 -1.94 46.79
C PRO A 677 27.17 -1.15 48.03
N SER A 678 26.40 -0.12 48.41
CA SER A 678 26.63 0.65 49.63
C SER A 678 26.57 -0.26 50.87
N PRO A 679 27.40 -0.02 51.90
CA PRO A 679 27.34 -0.79 53.13
C PRO A 679 25.97 -0.62 53.80
N VAL A 680 25.35 -1.75 54.12
CA VAL A 680 24.11 -1.84 54.92
C VAL A 680 24.28 -1.05 56.22
N CYS A 681 23.32 -0.17 56.54
CA CYS A 681 23.39 0.60 57.78
C CYS A 681 23.27 -0.33 59.01
N LYS A 682 23.89 0.05 60.13
CA LYS A 682 23.91 -0.77 61.36
C LYS A 682 22.50 -1.15 61.85
N ASP A 683 21.52 -0.27 61.69
CA ASP A 683 20.14 -0.52 62.09
C ASP A 683 19.46 -1.60 61.24
N CYS A 684 19.82 -1.74 59.96
CA CYS A 684 19.34 -2.81 59.10
C CYS A 684 19.99 -4.16 59.43
N LEU A 685 21.27 -4.16 59.81
CA LEU A 685 21.97 -5.36 60.30
C LEU A 685 21.42 -5.86 61.64
N GLN A 686 21.02 -4.94 62.53
CA GLN A 686 20.48 -5.28 63.85
C GLN A 686 19.06 -5.85 63.75
N ARG A 687 18.21 -5.31 62.87
CA ARG A 687 16.87 -5.88 62.59
C ARG A 687 16.93 -7.25 61.90
N ALA A 688 17.92 -7.48 61.03
CA ALA A 688 18.14 -8.79 60.41
C ALA A 688 18.64 -9.83 61.44
N SER A 689 19.49 -9.42 62.38
CA SER A 689 19.95 -10.26 63.50
C SER A 689 18.80 -10.71 64.42
N GLU A 690 17.87 -9.81 64.74
CA GLU A 690 16.71 -10.10 65.58
C GLU A 690 15.70 -11.02 64.88
N GLN A 691 15.51 -10.89 63.55
CA GLN A 691 14.65 -11.79 62.77
C GLN A 691 15.25 -13.19 62.60
N VAL A 692 16.57 -13.34 62.53
CA VAL A 692 17.23 -14.66 62.41
C VAL A 692 17.19 -15.43 63.74
N GLN A 693 17.30 -14.76 64.89
CA GLN A 693 17.16 -15.44 66.20
C GLN A 693 15.73 -15.91 66.50
N ALA A 694 14.70 -15.26 65.92
CA ALA A 694 13.31 -15.70 66.05
C ALA A 694 12.96 -16.94 65.20
N VAL A 695 13.77 -17.26 64.18
CA VAL A 695 13.55 -18.42 63.28
C VAL A 695 14.35 -19.66 63.73
N VAL A 696 15.37 -19.50 64.58
CA VAL A 696 16.16 -20.63 65.13
C VAL A 696 15.62 -21.13 66.50
N ALA A 697 14.62 -20.47 67.07
CA ALA A 697 13.97 -20.86 68.33
C ALA A 697 12.50 -21.32 68.20
N ARG A 698 12.15 -21.97 67.09
CA ARG A 698 10.92 -22.76 66.93
C ARG A 698 11.19 -24.11 66.29
#